data_AF-A0AAE3GLM1-F1
#
_entry.id   AF-A0AAE3GLM1-F1
#
_cell.length_a   1.000
_cell.length_b   1.000
_cell.length_c   1.000
_cell.angle_alpha   90.00
_cell.angle_beta   90.00
_cell.angle_gamma   90.00
#
_symmetry.space_group_name_H-M   'P 1'
#
loop_
_entity.id
_entity.type
_entity.pdbx_description
1 polymer ?
#
loop_
_entity_poly.entity_id
_entity_poly.type
_entity_poly.pdbx_seq_one_letter_code
_entity_poly.pdbx_strand_id
1 'polypeptide(L)'
;MARPSEDADQAVLTPPEPERDPEPDPPAAESTVDAGAESPPHSQFTYHFNGDVHAFGANFGVSGVAPIRRVTGRISGAEVTEALRHWVAPAEFARAEAVLREHRVVVLVSPDSSGKRTAALALLHRIAPDAEPIRSLVPTDSYARLVSRGFRDNQRYLVHDRVVSEDPLALQRFDAERLIAKLAEANAHLVITTAAAPVERRYFEHLVVDWRPPDRMRLFRAVFGNAPLPAGLDGDLLAARVAQLPPGRVVALAEQLAEQPDTALDVLRDSARGKVVEWFDAGPTRRDVLTVAALAVVYGLSEQLFEQLLADLLDQAGLSEPSGQGGLSGVSGLGGTGGEAEQPDQRPAPDQAFPQRRAEWSSRHPLITTTRADPRGTGRPRGGRRVVFRAEDYREWVIAELVERYDHELWTPLRAWMRRVARSGPPEARVQLAFAVALLSRDSVSEVEESLLAEWSDGGPAERLTASCVLSMMCVDDSLAPDALRIALDWATGADQADQADRQRAVTAAGALGGALGIRYPAEALSWLWLLAMRDSPVRDTACASIAALIGETAGDAEASRFALGLTTAELRDRLRGNARGAEAEAALDVVTTLLSSVRADTGEPVVSVLLREQPDNTDALGALWAEVLRSAAHSEPAVTALRQALEGLGQDDTARQAAHRLGAAVRSGLSDSDRVLLTQDLAEVLRAGPRQAGLPHALLSALLADQPTAATAPGPATTEDTATAGSGQDQTYPVVEERRLAPVRRRWWRFFRRRRDTAELPERRPGTVHVFEVDGEYATCGDRGHPRGHHRVVVRAVSVSVVDVRERTVVARLTVPSANAAAAFQIEAVFRCQVTAPEEVAGTGLTDLAPLLTDHLAQDTLLPNLGTGLPVSAVNQLWPRADARIRAYCVVDPPSVPGMTVALQRVDVLVARESRGAAQGRAWQPGPAAFGHDGDELVDLFGRTSDAVSTTSTTRPVAPAGPAGAEPHQHQQRAHGPRVFDEDELN
;
A
#
# COMPACT_ATOMS: atom_id res chain seq x y z
N MET A 1 -90.18 12.80 8.65
CA MET A 1 -91.13 13.05 9.81
C MET A 1 -90.77 12.13 11.00
N ALA A 2 -89.86 12.62 11.75
CA ALA A 2 -89.81 12.94 13.19
C ALA A 2 -88.84 11.97 13.90
N ARG A 3 -87.77 12.59 14.30
CA ARG A 3 -87.27 13.20 15.54
C ARG A 3 -85.91 12.61 15.91
N PRO A 4 -85.07 13.38 16.69
CA PRO A 4 -83.77 14.03 16.90
C PRO A 4 -83.17 13.67 18.27
N SER A 5 -81.77 13.66 18.30
CA SER A 5 -81.07 13.91 19.58
C SER A 5 -79.68 14.51 19.29
N GLU A 6 -79.43 15.82 19.69
CA GLU A 6 -78.73 16.62 20.73
C GLU A 6 -77.22 16.41 20.65
N ASP A 7 -76.45 17.47 20.25
CA ASP A 7 -75.61 18.45 20.97
C ASP A 7 -74.17 17.93 21.08
N ALA A 8 -73.21 18.72 20.42
CA ALA A 8 -72.35 19.74 21.06
C ALA A 8 -70.96 19.71 20.42
N ASP A 9 -70.56 20.81 19.70
CA ASP A 9 -69.74 22.03 19.62
C ASP A 9 -68.74 22.11 20.79
N GLN A 10 -67.43 22.08 20.40
CA GLN A 10 -66.50 23.06 21.01
C GLN A 10 -65.32 23.30 20.05
N ALA A 11 -65.27 24.48 19.37
CA ALA A 11 -64.38 25.44 18.69
C ALA A 11 -63.93 26.53 19.66
N VAL A 12 -62.62 26.53 20.01
CA VAL A 12 -61.86 27.68 20.56
C VAL A 12 -60.80 28.11 19.54
N LEU A 13 -60.87 29.35 18.86
CA LEU A 13 -60.41 30.67 18.40
C LEU A 13 -58.97 30.94 18.83
N THR A 14 -58.00 31.02 17.88
CA THR A 14 -56.73 31.75 18.03
C THR A 14 -56.73 32.97 17.10
N PRO A 15 -56.20 34.19 17.61
CA PRO A 15 -56.12 35.53 17.04
C PRO A 15 -54.94 35.67 16.07
N PRO A 16 -54.97 36.84 15.15
CA PRO A 16 -54.21 37.08 13.92
C PRO A 16 -52.89 37.83 14.20
N GLU A 17 -51.76 37.30 13.79
CA GLU A 17 -50.38 37.81 13.73
C GLU A 17 -50.24 38.91 12.66
N PRO A 18 -49.43 40.04 12.95
CA PRO A 18 -49.12 41.29 12.25
C PRO A 18 -48.11 41.08 11.10
N GLU A 19 -48.45 41.49 9.85
CA GLU A 19 -48.00 42.01 8.54
C GLU A 19 -46.58 42.57 8.60
N ARG A 20 -45.54 41.77 8.15
CA ARG A 20 -44.16 42.14 7.76
C ARG A 20 -44.04 42.20 6.24
N ASP A 21 -43.90 43.42 5.59
CA ASP A 21 -43.37 43.90 4.30
C ASP A 21 -42.35 42.94 3.71
N PRO A 22 -42.36 42.73 2.29
CA PRO A 22 -41.82 41.69 1.41
C PRO A 22 -40.34 41.95 1.06
N GLU A 23 -39.40 41.12 1.45
CA GLU A 23 -38.03 40.85 0.96
C GLU A 23 -38.05 40.14 -0.40
N PRO A 24 -37.20 40.58 -1.40
CA PRO A 24 -37.06 40.28 -2.84
C PRO A 24 -36.76 38.79 -3.08
N ASP A 25 -37.60 38.14 -3.94
CA ASP A 25 -37.73 36.82 -4.58
C ASP A 25 -36.35 36.25 -4.98
N PRO A 26 -36.01 35.05 -4.51
CA PRO A 26 -34.94 34.22 -5.09
C PRO A 26 -35.38 33.58 -6.42
N PRO A 27 -34.44 33.49 -7.43
CA PRO A 27 -34.70 32.98 -8.79
C PRO A 27 -35.20 31.53 -8.75
N ALA A 28 -36.48 31.26 -9.25
CA ALA A 28 -37.38 30.27 -9.90
C ALA A 28 -36.72 28.90 -10.01
N ALA A 29 -36.92 28.01 -8.99
CA ALA A 29 -37.10 26.55 -8.82
C ALA A 29 -37.77 25.92 -10.05
N GLU A 30 -36.98 25.58 -11.09
CA GLU A 30 -37.25 24.43 -12.00
C GLU A 30 -37.38 23.12 -11.21
N SER A 31 -38.63 22.67 -10.84
CA SER A 31 -39.49 21.46 -10.87
C SER A 31 -38.68 20.19 -10.55
N THR A 32 -38.44 19.89 -9.26
CA THR A 32 -38.11 18.64 -8.53
C THR A 32 -39.11 17.53 -8.89
N VAL A 33 -38.84 16.86 -10.02
CA VAL A 33 -39.16 15.42 -10.23
C VAL A 33 -38.37 14.59 -9.22
N ASP A 34 -38.97 14.22 -8.00
CA ASP A 34 -39.04 13.02 -7.16
C ASP A 34 -37.87 12.07 -7.43
N ALA A 35 -36.62 12.40 -6.97
CA ALA A 35 -35.38 11.61 -6.79
C ALA A 35 -35.46 10.79 -5.50
N GLY A 36 -36.26 9.70 -5.38
CA GLY A 36 -36.01 8.37 -4.78
C GLY A 36 -34.53 8.08 -4.55
N ALA A 37 -33.91 8.49 -3.41
CA ALA A 37 -32.90 7.87 -2.53
C ALA A 37 -32.08 6.82 -3.29
N GLU A 38 -31.32 7.21 -4.36
CA GLU A 38 -30.25 6.42 -5.02
C GLU A 38 -28.93 6.63 -4.27
N SER A 39 -28.56 5.88 -3.21
CA SER A 39 -27.22 5.46 -2.73
C SER A 39 -26.13 5.72 -3.78
N PRO A 40 -25.19 6.70 -3.60
CA PRO A 40 -24.09 6.96 -4.55
C PRO A 40 -23.30 5.68 -4.89
N PRO A 41 -23.19 5.16 -6.23
CA PRO A 41 -22.35 4.04 -6.67
C PRO A 41 -20.89 4.21 -6.20
N HIS A 42 -20.40 3.51 -5.04
CA HIS A 42 -19.08 2.92 -4.71
C HIS A 42 -18.04 3.23 -5.78
N SER A 43 -17.38 4.40 -5.81
CA SER A 43 -16.17 4.92 -6.49
C SER A 43 -15.28 3.80 -7.02
N GLN A 44 -15.87 2.78 -7.66
CA GLN A 44 -15.04 2.03 -8.62
C GLN A 44 -14.90 2.79 -9.94
N PHE A 45 -13.92 3.74 -9.94
CA PHE A 45 -13.70 4.56 -11.14
C PHE A 45 -13.37 3.67 -12.36
N THR A 46 -14.41 2.97 -12.87
CA THR A 46 -14.22 2.30 -14.18
C THR A 46 -14.32 3.34 -15.29
N TYR A 47 -13.06 3.79 -15.82
CA TYR A 47 -13.09 4.67 -17.02
C TYR A 47 -13.62 3.88 -18.24
N HIS A 48 -14.90 4.12 -18.57
CA HIS A 48 -15.34 3.59 -19.89
C HIS A 48 -14.75 4.42 -21.03
N PHE A 49 -13.64 3.85 -21.57
CA PHE A 49 -13.04 4.57 -22.72
C PHE A 49 -13.79 4.23 -24.01
N ASN A 50 -14.48 5.11 -24.57
CA ASN A 50 -15.25 4.90 -25.82
C ASN A 50 -14.34 4.96 -27.04
N GLY A 51 -12.90 4.79 -26.79
CA GLY A 51 -11.91 4.74 -27.88
C GLY A 51 -10.62 4.07 -27.41
N ASP A 52 -9.65 3.45 -28.38
CA ASP A 52 -8.37 2.78 -28.05
C ASP A 52 -7.43 3.72 -27.28
N VAL A 53 -7.27 3.60 -25.92
CA VAL A 53 -6.24 4.29 -25.11
C VAL A 53 -4.92 3.52 -25.23
N HIS A 54 -3.92 4.19 -25.94
CA HIS A 54 -2.57 3.59 -25.99
C HIS A 54 -1.96 3.51 -24.59
N ALA A 55 -2.21 2.50 -23.79
CA ALA A 55 -1.68 2.32 -22.42
C ALA A 55 -0.70 1.14 -22.41
N PHE A 56 0.44 1.30 -23.22
CA PHE A 56 1.44 0.22 -23.15
C PHE A 56 1.88 -0.01 -21.68
N GLY A 57 1.31 -1.21 -21.06
CA GLY A 57 1.88 -1.61 -19.74
C GLY A 57 1.00 -1.13 -18.58
N ALA A 58 -0.15 -0.29 -18.77
CA ALA A 58 -1.02 0.19 -17.66
C ALA A 58 -2.21 -0.76 -17.47
N ASN A 59 -2.39 -1.32 -16.29
CA ASN A 59 -3.52 -2.20 -15.92
C ASN A 59 -4.76 -1.36 -15.58
N PHE A 60 -5.36 -0.80 -16.68
CA PHE A 60 -6.72 -0.27 -16.39
C PHE A 60 -7.76 -1.31 -16.81
N GLY A 61 -8.28 -2.00 -15.83
CA GLY A 61 -9.53 -2.76 -16.12
C GLY A 61 -9.80 -2.91 -17.62
N VAL A 62 -8.89 -3.40 -18.52
CA VAL A 62 -9.19 -3.91 -19.88
C VAL A 62 -7.91 -4.51 -20.45
N SER A 63 -7.80 -5.92 -20.49
CA SER A 63 -7.14 -7.07 -21.13
C SER A 63 -6.27 -6.63 -22.31
N GLY A 64 -4.96 -6.55 -21.98
CA GLY A 64 -3.92 -7.04 -22.94
C GLY A 64 -2.58 -6.35 -22.66
N VAL A 65 -2.07 -6.38 -21.40
CA VAL A 65 -0.70 -5.85 -21.16
C VAL A 65 0.05 -6.83 -20.26
N ALA A 66 1.44 -7.02 -20.50
CA ALA A 66 2.39 -7.77 -19.66
C ALA A 66 2.06 -7.62 -18.17
N PRO A 67 1.76 -8.64 -17.46
CA PRO A 67 1.27 -8.64 -16.08
C PRO A 67 2.26 -7.96 -15.12
N ILE A 68 1.83 -6.66 -14.55
CA ILE A 68 2.57 -6.12 -13.39
C ILE A 68 2.77 -7.24 -12.35
N ARG A 69 4.13 -7.61 -12.22
CA ARG A 69 4.50 -8.75 -11.36
C ARG A 69 4.75 -8.27 -9.93
N ARG A 70 4.33 -9.09 -9.05
CA ARG A 70 4.71 -8.88 -7.63
C ARG A 70 6.23 -8.90 -7.46
N VAL A 71 6.69 -7.84 -6.70
CA VAL A 71 8.16 -7.73 -6.61
C VAL A 71 8.58 -7.94 -5.15
N THR A 72 7.61 -7.87 -4.19
CA THR A 72 8.01 -8.15 -2.79
C THR A 72 7.43 -9.49 -2.35
N GLY A 73 8.19 -10.12 -1.44
CA GLY A 73 7.77 -11.46 -0.96
C GLY A 73 8.71 -12.56 -1.44
N ARG A 74 8.08 -13.74 -1.49
CA ARG A 74 8.91 -14.90 -1.79
C ARG A 74 9.24 -14.94 -3.30
N ILE A 75 10.63 -15.04 -3.57
CA ILE A 75 11.06 -15.27 -4.99
C ILE A 75 11.32 -16.76 -5.21
N SER A 76 10.43 -17.33 -6.13
CA SER A 76 10.50 -18.80 -6.32
C SER A 76 11.78 -19.20 -7.07
N GLY A 77 12.16 -20.43 -6.89
CA GLY A 77 13.32 -20.99 -7.63
C GLY A 77 13.15 -20.88 -9.14
N ALA A 78 11.89 -21.06 -9.66
CA ALA A 78 11.64 -20.93 -11.12
C ALA A 78 11.96 -19.51 -11.61
N GLU A 79 11.56 -18.60 -10.72
CA GLU A 79 11.85 -17.20 -11.10
C GLU A 79 13.36 -16.93 -11.14
N VAL A 80 14.01 -17.47 -10.19
CA VAL A 80 15.47 -17.27 -10.17
C VAL A 80 16.10 -17.96 -11.39
N THR A 81 15.64 -19.13 -11.68
CA THR A 81 16.22 -19.86 -12.83
C THR A 81 15.94 -19.10 -14.14
N GLU A 82 14.77 -18.59 -14.21
CA GLU A 82 14.43 -17.83 -15.43
C GLU A 82 15.31 -16.57 -15.53
N ALA A 83 15.49 -15.87 -14.45
CA ALA A 83 16.30 -14.65 -14.48
C ALA A 83 17.76 -14.96 -14.83
N LEU A 84 18.20 -16.19 -14.50
CA LEU A 84 19.63 -16.48 -14.68
C LEU A 84 19.85 -17.29 -15.96
N ARG A 85 18.83 -17.40 -16.79
CA ARG A 85 18.91 -18.25 -17.99
C ARG A 85 20.04 -17.78 -18.92
N HIS A 86 20.18 -16.38 -19.07
CA HIS A 86 21.21 -15.88 -20.00
C HIS A 86 22.21 -15.00 -19.25
N TRP A 87 22.47 -15.51 -18.06
CA TRP A 87 23.33 -14.70 -17.18
C TRP A 87 24.78 -14.76 -17.67
N VAL A 88 25.33 -13.46 -17.78
CA VAL A 88 26.78 -13.32 -18.07
C VAL A 88 27.43 -12.51 -16.94
N ALA A 89 28.43 -13.24 -16.35
CA ALA A 89 29.00 -12.58 -15.16
C ALA A 89 29.94 -11.43 -15.59
N PRO A 90 29.65 -10.24 -14.95
CA PRO A 90 30.58 -9.13 -15.20
C PRO A 90 31.83 -9.22 -14.33
N ALA A 91 32.85 -8.39 -14.65
CA ALA A 91 34.15 -8.46 -13.96
C ALA A 91 33.99 -8.18 -12.45
N GLU A 92 32.97 -7.44 -12.12
CA GLU A 92 32.83 -6.97 -10.71
C GLU A 92 32.09 -8.03 -9.88
N PHE A 93 31.63 -9.03 -10.50
CA PHE A 93 30.83 -10.05 -9.79
C PHE A 93 31.65 -10.74 -8.71
N ALA A 94 32.87 -11.06 -9.02
CA ALA A 94 33.70 -11.76 -8.00
C ALA A 94 33.93 -10.87 -6.77
N ARG A 95 34.16 -9.66 -7.04
CA ARG A 95 34.34 -8.74 -5.90
C ARG A 95 33.05 -8.63 -5.07
N ALA A 96 31.89 -8.44 -5.70
CA ALA A 96 30.61 -8.36 -4.97
C ALA A 96 30.36 -9.62 -4.14
N GLU A 97 30.74 -10.72 -4.73
CA GLU A 97 30.57 -11.99 -3.99
C GLU A 97 31.46 -12.02 -2.75
N ALA A 98 32.66 -11.58 -2.91
CA ALA A 98 33.59 -11.58 -1.75
C ALA A 98 33.06 -10.65 -0.65
N VAL A 99 32.52 -9.54 -1.08
CA VAL A 99 32.00 -8.61 -0.06
C VAL A 99 30.79 -9.23 0.64
N LEU A 100 29.95 -9.84 -0.12
CA LEU A 100 28.75 -10.48 0.49
C LEU A 100 29.16 -11.59 1.45
N ARG A 101 30.19 -12.32 1.15
CA ARG A 101 30.60 -13.42 2.05
C ARG A 101 31.23 -12.86 3.33
N GLU A 102 31.92 -11.78 3.10
CA GLU A 102 32.63 -11.23 4.28
C GLU A 102 31.67 -10.47 5.20
N HIS A 103 30.77 -9.76 4.62
CA HIS A 103 29.99 -8.84 5.48
C HIS A 103 28.52 -9.27 5.52
N ARG A 104 28.19 -10.32 4.78
CA ARG A 104 26.83 -10.87 4.69
C ARG A 104 25.85 -9.87 4.08
N VAL A 105 26.36 -8.68 3.67
CA VAL A 105 25.52 -7.69 2.96
C VAL A 105 26.40 -7.01 1.89
N VAL A 106 25.75 -6.74 0.74
CA VAL A 106 26.48 -5.99 -0.30
C VAL A 106 25.49 -5.05 -0.99
N VAL A 107 26.06 -3.84 -1.30
CA VAL A 107 25.22 -2.86 -2.01
C VAL A 107 25.79 -2.65 -3.42
N LEU A 108 24.85 -3.01 -4.38
CA LEU A 108 25.27 -2.78 -5.78
C LEU A 108 24.73 -1.44 -6.28
N VAL A 109 25.72 -0.66 -6.81
CA VAL A 109 25.29 0.67 -7.27
C VAL A 109 25.51 0.76 -8.80
N SER A 110 24.42 1.01 -9.44
CA SER A 110 24.50 1.18 -10.91
C SER A 110 23.26 1.90 -11.41
N PRO A 111 23.44 2.58 -12.60
CA PRO A 111 22.23 3.19 -13.17
C PRO A 111 21.14 2.13 -13.45
N ASP A 112 19.89 2.70 -13.64
CA ASP A 112 18.76 1.79 -13.92
C ASP A 112 19.01 0.97 -15.19
N SER A 113 18.52 -0.27 -15.13
CA SER A 113 18.53 -1.19 -16.30
C SER A 113 19.95 -1.71 -16.57
N SER A 114 20.71 -1.90 -15.55
CA SER A 114 22.11 -2.36 -15.74
C SER A 114 22.20 -3.87 -15.45
N GLY A 115 21.08 -4.47 -15.16
CA GLY A 115 21.08 -5.93 -14.87
C GLY A 115 21.38 -6.19 -13.38
N LYS A 116 21.30 -5.23 -12.52
CA LYS A 116 21.68 -5.40 -11.09
C LYS A 116 20.76 -6.39 -10.37
N ARG A 117 19.49 -6.34 -10.82
CA ARG A 117 18.62 -7.34 -10.15
C ARG A 117 19.09 -8.76 -10.46
N THR A 118 19.32 -9.03 -11.72
CA THR A 118 19.80 -10.38 -12.10
C THR A 118 21.12 -10.70 -11.38
N ALA A 119 21.92 -9.69 -11.23
CA ALA A 119 23.20 -9.91 -10.50
C ALA A 119 22.95 -10.25 -9.03
N ALA A 120 22.01 -9.52 -8.45
CA ALA A 120 21.69 -9.80 -7.04
C ALA A 120 21.19 -11.24 -6.86
N LEU A 121 20.33 -11.65 -7.77
CA LEU A 121 19.82 -13.03 -7.68
C LEU A 121 20.94 -14.05 -7.89
N ALA A 122 21.82 -13.70 -8.84
CA ALA A 122 22.95 -14.64 -9.08
C ALA A 122 23.84 -14.73 -7.84
N LEU A 123 24.07 -13.57 -7.15
CA LEU A 123 24.92 -13.59 -5.94
C LEU A 123 24.27 -14.42 -4.84
N LEU A 124 22.97 -14.21 -4.70
CA LEU A 124 22.27 -14.89 -3.58
C LEU A 124 22.11 -16.39 -3.88
N HIS A 125 21.94 -16.69 -5.18
CA HIS A 125 21.80 -18.12 -5.56
C HIS A 125 23.13 -18.86 -5.36
N ARG A 126 24.32 -18.20 -5.51
CA ARG A 126 25.64 -18.87 -5.41
C ARG A 126 26.08 -18.99 -3.95
N ILE A 127 25.73 -18.07 -3.09
CA ILE A 127 26.27 -18.05 -1.70
C ILE A 127 25.59 -19.15 -0.88
N ALA A 128 24.36 -19.43 -1.24
CA ALA A 128 23.68 -20.49 -0.46
C ALA A 128 22.64 -21.17 -1.35
N PRO A 129 23.13 -22.19 -2.16
CA PRO A 129 22.22 -22.83 -3.14
C PRO A 129 21.17 -23.70 -2.45
N ASP A 130 21.46 -24.12 -1.12
CA ASP A 130 20.49 -25.04 -0.46
C ASP A 130 19.64 -24.24 0.54
N ALA A 131 19.68 -22.97 0.48
CA ALA A 131 18.96 -22.12 1.46
C ALA A 131 17.51 -21.91 1.01
N GLU A 132 16.67 -21.56 2.00
CA GLU A 132 15.25 -21.20 1.77
C GLU A 132 15.11 -20.20 0.62
N PRO A 133 13.90 -20.15 -0.01
CA PRO A 133 13.69 -19.23 -1.14
C PRO A 133 14.06 -17.78 -0.77
N ILE A 134 14.56 -17.09 -1.83
CA ILE A 134 14.96 -15.68 -1.64
C ILE A 134 13.73 -14.84 -1.32
N ARG A 135 13.96 -13.95 -0.29
CA ARG A 135 12.84 -13.06 0.06
C ARG A 135 13.17 -11.62 -0.34
N SER A 136 12.17 -11.11 -1.15
CA SER A 136 12.37 -9.72 -1.61
C SER A 136 11.71 -8.77 -0.60
N LEU A 137 12.54 -7.75 -0.22
CA LEU A 137 12.02 -6.78 0.78
C LEU A 137 11.64 -5.48 0.07
N VAL A 138 11.07 -4.58 0.90
CA VAL A 138 10.50 -3.35 0.31
C VAL A 138 11.63 -2.36 0.02
N PRO A 139 11.52 -1.70 -1.18
CA PRO A 139 12.61 -0.84 -1.63
C PRO A 139 12.67 0.48 -0.82
N THR A 140 11.63 0.80 -0.05
CA THR A 140 11.63 2.09 0.70
C THR A 140 12.14 1.87 2.12
N ASP A 141 12.54 0.63 2.40
CA ASP A 141 13.03 0.38 3.77
C ASP A 141 14.39 1.06 3.99
N SER A 142 14.41 1.88 5.08
CA SER A 142 15.72 2.44 5.48
C SER A 142 16.57 1.38 6.20
N TYR A 143 17.89 1.69 6.43
CA TYR A 143 18.73 0.72 7.15
C TYR A 143 18.16 0.50 8.56
N ALA A 144 17.68 1.58 9.13
CA ALA A 144 17.07 1.43 10.47
C ALA A 144 15.87 0.46 10.43
N ARG A 145 15.18 0.59 9.40
CA ARG A 145 14.02 -0.32 9.27
C ARG A 145 14.48 -1.77 9.01
N LEU A 146 15.55 -1.92 8.30
CA LEU A 146 16.04 -3.30 8.02
C LEU A 146 16.62 -3.93 9.28
N VAL A 147 17.21 -3.06 10.11
CA VAL A 147 17.80 -3.58 11.36
C VAL A 147 16.69 -4.06 12.29
N SER A 148 15.64 -3.39 12.25
CA SER A 148 14.53 -3.75 13.17
C SER A 148 13.82 -5.01 12.69
N ARG A 149 14.35 -5.51 11.59
CA ARG A 149 13.68 -6.73 11.09
C ARG A 149 14.25 -7.98 11.76
N GLY A 150 13.36 -9.03 11.85
CA GLY A 150 13.92 -10.33 12.32
C GLY A 150 14.38 -11.19 11.13
N PHE A 151 15.76 -11.38 11.04
CA PHE A 151 16.27 -12.22 9.94
C PHE A 151 16.29 -13.69 10.37
N ARG A 152 15.67 -14.50 9.43
CA ARG A 152 15.65 -15.95 9.73
C ARG A 152 17.00 -16.61 9.40
N ASP A 153 17.16 -17.64 10.22
CA ASP A 153 18.45 -18.36 10.06
C ASP A 153 18.56 -18.95 8.65
N ASN A 154 19.69 -18.65 7.97
CA ASN A 154 20.09 -19.20 6.65
C ASN A 154 19.15 -18.73 5.54
N GLN A 155 18.57 -17.57 5.69
CA GLN A 155 17.65 -17.01 4.68
C GLN A 155 18.39 -15.95 3.83
N ARG A 156 17.92 -15.79 2.57
CA ARG A 156 18.52 -14.80 1.65
C ARG A 156 17.48 -13.71 1.32
N TYR A 157 18.07 -12.46 1.43
CA TYR A 157 17.13 -11.34 1.25
C TYR A 157 17.63 -10.43 0.13
N LEU A 158 16.59 -9.81 -0.56
CA LEU A 158 16.93 -8.87 -1.64
C LEU A 158 16.10 -7.59 -1.47
N VAL A 159 16.86 -6.46 -1.39
CA VAL A 159 16.18 -5.16 -1.57
C VAL A 159 16.54 -4.61 -2.95
N HIS A 160 15.50 -4.62 -3.80
CA HIS A 160 15.77 -4.25 -5.21
C HIS A 160 15.47 -2.76 -5.42
N ASP A 161 16.48 -2.00 -5.87
CA ASP A 161 16.40 -0.57 -6.26
C ASP A 161 15.93 0.27 -5.07
N ARG A 162 16.75 0.20 -4.05
CA ARG A 162 16.38 0.94 -2.84
C ARG A 162 16.40 2.45 -3.08
N VAL A 163 15.29 3.10 -2.42
CA VAL A 163 15.23 4.57 -2.52
C VAL A 163 15.96 5.18 -1.32
N VAL A 164 16.89 6.06 -1.65
CA VAL A 164 17.75 6.61 -0.58
C VAL A 164 16.88 7.46 0.37
N SER A 165 17.02 7.10 1.67
CA SER A 165 16.28 7.84 2.73
C SER A 165 16.96 9.19 3.02
N GLU A 166 16.14 10.21 3.47
CA GLU A 166 16.70 11.55 3.78
C GLU A 166 17.22 11.61 5.21
N ASP A 167 17.41 10.47 5.88
CA ASP A 167 17.95 10.48 7.25
C ASP A 167 19.39 11.01 7.29
N PRO A 168 19.64 11.72 8.57
CA PRO A 168 21.02 12.20 8.69
C PRO A 168 22.05 11.08 8.49
N LEU A 169 23.06 11.34 7.92
CA LEU A 169 24.09 10.38 7.45
C LEU A 169 24.70 9.61 8.63
N ALA A 170 24.96 10.20 9.77
CA ALA A 170 25.54 9.50 10.95
C ALA A 170 24.61 8.39 11.43
N LEU A 171 23.39 8.62 11.34
CA LEU A 171 22.41 7.61 11.77
C LEU A 171 22.36 6.43 10.79
N GLN A 172 22.55 6.68 9.61
CA GLN A 172 22.53 5.59 8.62
C GLN A 172 23.74 4.66 8.78
N ARG A 173 24.89 5.28 9.11
CA ARG A 173 26.09 4.44 9.32
C ARG A 173 25.90 3.51 10.53
N PHE A 174 25.47 4.15 11.55
CA PHE A 174 25.23 3.36 12.77
C PHE A 174 24.24 2.22 12.49
N ASP A 175 23.25 2.45 11.75
CA ASP A 175 22.22 1.41 11.48
C ASP A 175 22.77 0.34 10.52
N ALA A 176 23.63 0.73 9.62
CA ALA A 176 24.21 -0.28 8.69
C ALA A 176 25.10 -1.27 9.46
N GLU A 177 25.88 -0.71 10.40
CA GLU A 177 26.74 -1.62 11.19
C GLU A 177 25.89 -2.57 12.04
N ARG A 178 24.88 -2.08 12.54
CA ARG A 178 23.96 -2.95 13.31
C ARG A 178 23.31 -4.01 12.40
N LEU A 179 23.08 -3.53 11.24
CA LEU A 179 22.46 -4.50 10.31
C LEU A 179 23.44 -5.65 9.99
N ILE A 180 24.71 -5.32 9.80
CA ILE A 180 25.70 -6.37 9.51
C ILE A 180 25.76 -7.34 10.70
N ALA A 181 25.75 -6.81 11.92
CA ALA A 181 25.81 -7.69 13.11
C ALA A 181 24.56 -8.59 13.20
N LYS A 182 23.49 -8.03 12.85
CA LYS A 182 22.25 -8.84 12.93
C LYS A 182 22.23 -9.94 11.85
N LEU A 183 22.64 -9.60 10.70
CA LEU A 183 22.67 -10.64 9.64
C LEU A 183 23.68 -11.73 9.97
N ALA A 184 24.74 -11.30 10.62
CA ALA A 184 25.73 -12.32 11.00
C ALA A 184 25.16 -13.26 12.07
N GLU A 185 24.36 -12.68 13.01
CA GLU A 185 23.75 -13.52 14.07
C GLU A 185 22.74 -14.51 13.49
N ALA A 186 22.11 -14.13 12.46
CA ALA A 186 21.05 -14.99 11.90
C ALA A 186 21.58 -15.82 10.73
N ASN A 187 22.92 -15.72 10.46
CA ASN A 187 23.52 -16.36 9.27
C ASN A 187 22.68 -16.11 8.01
N ALA A 188 22.24 -14.84 7.89
CA ALA A 188 21.45 -14.46 6.70
C ALA A 188 22.27 -13.54 5.80
N HIS A 189 21.84 -13.59 4.43
CA HIS A 189 22.57 -12.75 3.46
C HIS A 189 21.60 -11.77 2.80
N LEU A 190 22.20 -10.56 2.60
CA LEU A 190 21.31 -9.52 2.04
C LEU A 190 22.04 -8.78 0.92
N VAL A 191 21.28 -8.70 -0.24
CA VAL A 191 21.83 -7.88 -1.34
C VAL A 191 20.92 -6.67 -1.56
N ILE A 192 21.56 -5.45 -1.60
CA ILE A 192 20.79 -4.22 -1.86
C ILE A 192 21.25 -3.60 -3.18
N THR A 193 20.22 -3.32 -4.05
CA THR A 193 20.58 -2.62 -5.30
C THR A 193 20.04 -1.20 -5.26
N THR A 194 20.88 -0.26 -5.88
CA THR A 194 20.43 1.16 -5.90
C THR A 194 21.06 1.86 -7.10
N ALA A 195 20.29 2.83 -7.76
CA ALA A 195 20.73 3.54 -8.97
C ALA A 195 21.67 4.70 -8.60
N ALA A 196 22.03 5.03 -7.46
CA ALA A 196 23.21 5.85 -7.13
C ALA A 196 22.77 7.04 -6.26
N ALA A 197 23.05 7.10 -4.84
CA ALA A 197 23.21 8.41 -4.17
C ALA A 197 24.68 8.61 -3.75
N PRO A 198 25.45 9.65 -4.28
CA PRO A 198 26.77 10.16 -3.83
C PRO A 198 26.93 10.04 -2.30
N VAL A 199 25.84 9.79 -1.50
CA VAL A 199 25.93 9.83 -0.02
C VAL A 199 26.26 8.44 0.53
N GLU A 200 25.91 7.31 -0.29
CA GLU A 200 26.22 5.95 0.23
C GLU A 200 27.68 5.58 -0.05
N ARG A 201 28.34 6.35 -0.95
CA ARG A 201 29.72 6.11 -1.43
C ARG A 201 30.75 6.57 -0.39
N ARG A 202 30.44 7.51 0.36
CA ARG A 202 31.46 8.17 1.20
C ARG A 202 31.59 7.45 2.56
N TYR A 203 30.75 6.45 2.90
CA TYR A 203 30.94 5.94 4.28
C TYR A 203 30.73 4.43 4.31
N PHE A 204 30.18 3.80 3.06
CA PHE A 204 30.05 2.33 2.99
C PHE A 204 31.00 1.79 1.92
N GLU A 205 32.20 2.40 1.90
CA GLU A 205 33.09 2.03 0.77
C GLU A 205 33.33 0.51 0.74
N HIS A 206 33.25 -0.04 1.98
CA HIS A 206 33.65 -1.48 1.93
C HIS A 206 32.46 -2.37 1.59
N LEU A 207 31.24 -1.83 1.60
CA LEU A 207 30.05 -2.65 1.28
C LEU A 207 29.55 -2.37 -0.14
N VAL A 208 30.09 -1.28 -0.69
CA VAL A 208 29.50 -0.83 -1.96
C VAL A 208 30.37 -1.33 -3.12
N VAL A 209 29.63 -1.83 -4.07
CA VAL A 209 30.34 -2.26 -5.29
C VAL A 209 29.70 -1.53 -6.48
N ASP A 210 30.64 -0.79 -7.20
CA ASP A 210 30.13 -0.14 -8.44
C ASP A 210 29.90 -1.20 -9.54
N TRP A 211 28.65 -1.27 -9.71
CA TRP A 211 28.29 -2.38 -10.63
C TRP A 211 28.26 -1.87 -12.07
N ARG A 212 28.89 -2.67 -12.98
CA ARG A 212 28.83 -2.35 -14.43
C ARG A 212 28.07 -3.46 -15.17
N PRO A 213 27.30 -2.95 -16.11
CA PRO A 213 26.55 -3.98 -16.84
C PRO A 213 27.49 -4.94 -17.59
N PRO A 214 27.00 -6.20 -17.84
CA PRO A 214 27.83 -7.17 -18.57
C PRO A 214 28.13 -6.71 -20.00
N ASP A 215 29.25 -7.31 -20.48
CA ASP A 215 29.52 -7.02 -21.91
C ASP A 215 28.31 -7.35 -22.79
N ARG A 216 27.80 -6.33 -23.43
CA ARG A 216 26.48 -6.43 -24.10
C ARG A 216 26.58 -7.33 -25.35
N MET A 217 27.76 -7.24 -25.98
CA MET A 217 27.90 -8.15 -27.15
C MET A 217 28.03 -9.61 -26.70
N ARG A 218 28.71 -9.77 -25.64
CA ARG A 218 28.81 -11.15 -25.13
C ARG A 218 27.42 -11.66 -24.70
N LEU A 219 26.66 -10.77 -24.11
CA LEU A 219 25.29 -11.14 -23.72
C LEU A 219 24.45 -11.47 -24.96
N PHE A 220 24.53 -10.60 -25.97
CA PHE A 220 23.80 -10.88 -27.22
C PHE A 220 24.16 -12.26 -27.77
N ARG A 221 25.42 -12.56 -27.74
CA ARG A 221 25.85 -13.85 -28.31
C ARG A 221 25.37 -15.02 -27.43
N ALA A 222 25.40 -14.77 -26.15
CA ALA A 222 24.93 -15.85 -25.25
C ALA A 222 23.46 -16.20 -25.53
N VAL A 223 22.67 -15.20 -25.93
CA VAL A 223 21.23 -15.45 -26.18
C VAL A 223 21.03 -15.93 -27.61
N PHE A 224 21.65 -15.22 -28.56
CA PHE A 224 21.40 -15.49 -29.99
C PHE A 224 22.09 -16.79 -30.44
N GLY A 225 23.14 -17.16 -29.67
CA GLY A 225 23.89 -18.39 -30.04
C GLY A 225 24.89 -18.13 -31.17
N ASN A 226 25.43 -19.25 -31.83
CA ASN A 226 26.47 -19.10 -32.88
C ASN A 226 25.84 -19.15 -34.27
N ALA A 227 24.53 -18.82 -34.36
CA ALA A 227 23.87 -18.83 -35.68
C ALA A 227 24.34 -17.63 -36.52
N PRO A 228 24.49 -17.92 -37.91
CA PRO A 228 24.91 -16.80 -38.73
C PRO A 228 23.84 -15.68 -38.75
N LEU A 229 24.40 -14.39 -38.77
CA LEU A 229 23.48 -13.23 -38.81
C LEU A 229 22.70 -13.23 -40.13
N PRO A 230 21.38 -12.83 -40.10
CA PRO A 230 20.58 -12.77 -41.33
C PRO A 230 21.25 -11.93 -42.42
N ALA A 231 21.04 -12.41 -43.73
CA ALA A 231 21.63 -11.76 -44.92
C ALA A 231 21.16 -10.29 -45.02
N GLY A 232 22.19 -9.21 -44.93
CA GLY A 232 21.79 -7.79 -45.07
C GLY A 232 22.05 -7.00 -43.78
N LEU A 233 22.40 -7.71 -42.68
CA LEU A 233 22.74 -7.02 -41.42
C LEU A 233 24.26 -6.92 -41.25
N ASP A 234 24.64 -5.70 -41.28
CA ASP A 234 26.07 -5.39 -41.08
C ASP A 234 26.48 -5.61 -39.62
N GLY A 235 27.50 -6.53 -39.36
CA GLY A 235 28.01 -6.84 -38.00
C GLY A 235 28.45 -5.59 -37.24
N ASP A 236 28.98 -4.62 -37.92
CA ASP A 236 29.44 -3.38 -37.25
C ASP A 236 28.26 -2.51 -36.81
N LEU A 237 27.27 -2.42 -37.64
CA LEU A 237 26.06 -1.67 -37.25
C LEU A 237 25.35 -2.35 -36.06
N LEU A 238 25.33 -3.62 -36.09
CA LEU A 238 24.72 -4.35 -34.95
C LEU A 238 25.52 -4.11 -33.66
N ALA A 239 26.87 -4.19 -33.83
CA ALA A 239 27.70 -3.98 -32.61
C ALA A 239 27.50 -2.57 -32.07
N ALA A 240 27.43 -1.59 -32.99
CA ALA A 240 27.23 -0.21 -32.53
C ALA A 240 25.87 -0.05 -31.83
N ARG A 241 24.93 -0.79 -32.31
CA ARG A 241 23.58 -0.66 -31.70
C ARG A 241 23.49 -1.41 -30.37
N VAL A 242 23.95 -2.60 -30.38
CA VAL A 242 23.94 -3.39 -29.13
C VAL A 242 24.70 -2.64 -28.02
N ALA A 243 25.70 -1.86 -28.42
CA ALA A 243 26.52 -1.15 -27.41
C ALA A 243 25.70 -0.02 -26.76
N GLN A 244 24.60 0.43 -27.43
CA GLN A 244 23.84 1.58 -26.90
C GLN A 244 22.60 1.10 -26.16
N LEU A 245 22.30 -0.25 -26.22
CA LEU A 245 21.04 -0.73 -25.61
C LEU A 245 21.32 -1.29 -24.21
N PRO A 246 20.39 -1.12 -23.30
CA PRO A 246 20.51 -1.78 -22.01
C PRO A 246 20.42 -3.31 -22.15
N PRO A 247 20.96 -4.06 -21.15
CA PRO A 247 21.07 -5.52 -21.25
C PRO A 247 19.72 -6.18 -21.55
N GLY A 248 18.67 -5.78 -20.93
CA GLY A 248 17.34 -6.38 -21.19
C GLY A 248 16.92 -6.24 -22.66
N ARG A 249 17.19 -5.07 -23.24
CA ARG A 249 16.80 -4.86 -24.65
C ARG A 249 17.72 -5.63 -25.59
N VAL A 250 18.89 -5.86 -25.14
CA VAL A 250 19.79 -6.69 -25.97
C VAL A 250 19.24 -8.12 -26.05
N VAL A 251 18.79 -8.62 -24.88
CA VAL A 251 18.23 -10.00 -24.88
C VAL A 251 16.98 -10.04 -25.78
N ALA A 252 16.12 -8.98 -25.63
CA ALA A 252 14.89 -8.96 -26.46
C ALA A 252 15.23 -8.90 -27.95
N LEU A 253 16.22 -8.03 -28.21
CA LEU A 253 16.66 -7.93 -29.61
C LEU A 253 17.17 -9.28 -30.12
N ALA A 254 18.01 -9.93 -29.33
CA ALA A 254 18.57 -11.23 -29.77
C ALA A 254 17.45 -12.26 -29.99
N GLU A 255 16.49 -12.28 -29.15
CA GLU A 255 15.38 -13.26 -29.28
C GLU A 255 14.50 -12.93 -30.49
N GLN A 256 14.29 -11.60 -30.64
CA GLN A 256 13.46 -11.19 -31.79
C GLN A 256 14.16 -11.51 -33.12
N LEU A 257 15.47 -11.22 -33.10
CA LEU A 257 16.23 -11.56 -34.34
C LEU A 257 16.17 -13.06 -34.63
N ALA A 258 16.09 -13.88 -33.60
CA ALA A 258 16.04 -15.35 -33.82
C ALA A 258 14.66 -15.77 -34.33
N GLU A 259 13.64 -15.00 -33.98
CA GLU A 259 12.27 -15.47 -34.32
C GLU A 259 11.75 -14.74 -35.57
N GLN A 260 12.07 -13.37 -35.62
CA GLN A 260 11.55 -12.57 -36.76
C GLN A 260 12.64 -11.60 -37.24
N PRO A 261 13.53 -11.95 -38.19
CA PRO A 261 14.74 -11.20 -38.59
C PRO A 261 14.38 -9.97 -39.44
N ASP A 262 13.32 -10.03 -40.22
CA ASP A 262 12.99 -8.89 -41.10
C ASP A 262 12.42 -7.72 -40.28
N THR A 263 11.62 -7.89 -39.30
CA THR A 263 11.07 -6.84 -38.40
C THR A 263 12.17 -6.27 -37.50
N ALA A 264 13.02 -7.08 -36.99
CA ALA A 264 14.14 -6.63 -36.12
C ALA A 264 15.13 -5.75 -36.90
N LEU A 265 15.28 -6.08 -38.22
CA LEU A 265 16.21 -5.30 -39.06
C LEU A 265 15.61 -3.94 -39.40
N ASP A 266 14.29 -3.81 -39.55
CA ASP A 266 13.63 -2.51 -39.78
C ASP A 266 13.75 -1.62 -38.54
N VAL A 267 13.73 -2.16 -37.31
CA VAL A 267 13.86 -1.43 -36.04
C VAL A 267 15.32 -0.97 -35.85
N LEU A 268 16.29 -1.78 -36.35
CA LEU A 268 17.73 -1.45 -36.22
C LEU A 268 18.13 -0.39 -37.24
N ARG A 269 17.42 -0.34 -38.40
CA ARG A 269 17.79 0.58 -39.52
C ARG A 269 17.07 1.92 -39.36
N ASP A 270 15.96 2.13 -38.51
CA ASP A 270 15.24 3.41 -38.28
C ASP A 270 15.55 3.92 -36.87
N SER A 271 16.73 4.54 -36.55
CA SER A 271 16.83 4.88 -35.11
C SER A 271 15.88 6.02 -34.75
N ALA A 272 14.61 5.81 -34.54
CA ALA A 272 13.59 6.73 -34.00
C ALA A 272 14.22 7.86 -33.17
N ARG A 273 15.36 7.57 -32.54
CA ARG A 273 15.97 8.65 -31.75
C ARG A 273 16.72 9.64 -32.65
N GLY A 274 17.49 9.11 -33.67
CA GLY A 274 18.27 10.00 -34.58
C GLY A 274 17.35 10.98 -35.32
N LYS A 275 16.21 10.50 -35.66
CA LYS A 275 15.29 11.39 -36.42
C LYS A 275 14.72 12.49 -35.52
N VAL A 276 14.41 12.16 -34.29
CA VAL A 276 13.88 13.18 -33.35
C VAL A 276 14.97 14.21 -33.03
N VAL A 277 16.21 13.69 -32.80
CA VAL A 277 17.32 14.61 -32.48
C VAL A 277 17.61 15.53 -33.68
N GLU A 278 17.59 14.91 -34.83
CA GLU A 278 17.86 15.73 -36.04
C GLU A 278 16.79 16.82 -36.20
N TRP A 279 15.60 16.48 -35.91
CA TRP A 279 14.53 17.49 -36.07
C TRP A 279 14.74 18.66 -35.09
N PHE A 280 15.08 18.36 -33.82
CA PHE A 280 15.33 19.46 -32.87
C PHE A 280 16.58 20.25 -33.25
N ASP A 281 17.59 19.53 -33.86
CA ASP A 281 18.83 20.25 -34.26
C ASP A 281 18.55 21.21 -35.42
N ALA A 282 17.45 20.94 -36.13
CA ALA A 282 17.16 21.80 -37.31
C ALA A 282 16.51 23.12 -36.85
N GLY A 283 16.32 23.34 -35.58
CA GLY A 283 15.82 24.61 -35.02
C GLY A 283 14.35 24.86 -35.38
N PRO A 284 13.42 24.02 -34.88
CA PRO A 284 12.00 24.22 -35.19
C PRO A 284 11.44 25.47 -34.49
N THR A 285 10.34 26.03 -35.11
CA THR A 285 9.72 27.24 -34.54
C THR A 285 9.06 26.94 -33.19
N ARG A 286 8.84 28.06 -32.42
CA ARG A 286 8.18 27.91 -31.10
C ARG A 286 6.83 27.18 -31.25
N ARG A 287 6.08 27.48 -32.24
CA ARG A 287 4.79 26.81 -32.46
C ARG A 287 4.98 25.32 -32.76
N ASP A 288 6.03 24.98 -33.57
CA ASP A 288 6.27 23.55 -33.89
C ASP A 288 6.65 22.76 -32.63
N VAL A 289 7.45 23.42 -31.78
CA VAL A 289 7.88 22.71 -30.55
C VAL A 289 6.68 22.50 -29.63
N LEU A 290 5.76 23.50 -29.52
CA LEU A 290 4.57 23.35 -28.64
C LEU A 290 3.60 22.32 -29.22
N THR A 291 3.55 22.23 -30.51
CA THR A 291 2.68 21.19 -31.12
C THR A 291 3.20 19.79 -30.81
N VAL A 292 4.52 19.61 -30.98
CA VAL A 292 5.10 18.27 -30.70
C VAL A 292 5.03 17.99 -29.20
N ALA A 293 5.18 19.11 -28.38
CA ALA A 293 5.07 18.92 -26.91
C ALA A 293 3.63 18.53 -26.53
N ALA A 294 2.65 19.16 -27.20
CA ALA A 294 1.24 18.81 -26.91
C ALA A 294 0.94 17.36 -27.28
N LEU A 295 1.46 16.96 -28.45
CA LEU A 295 1.20 15.56 -28.85
C LEU A 295 1.87 14.57 -27.89
N ALA A 296 3.09 15.05 -27.39
CA ALA A 296 3.77 14.13 -26.44
C ALA A 296 2.97 14.00 -25.14
N VAL A 297 2.19 15.05 -24.72
CA VAL A 297 1.47 15.05 -23.43
C VAL A 297 0.09 14.40 -23.62
N VAL A 298 -0.67 14.70 -24.72
CA VAL A 298 -1.99 14.09 -24.96
C VAL A 298 -1.94 13.24 -26.24
N TYR A 299 -1.24 12.14 -26.21
CA TYR A 299 -0.88 11.26 -27.34
C TYR A 299 -2.09 10.43 -27.78
N GLY A 300 -2.26 10.33 -29.16
CA GLY A 300 -3.18 9.29 -29.71
C GLY A 300 -4.65 9.71 -29.55
N LEU A 301 -4.95 11.03 -29.32
CA LEU A 301 -6.35 11.47 -29.20
C LEU A 301 -6.96 11.70 -30.59
N SER A 302 -8.35 11.77 -30.56
CA SER A 302 -8.97 12.10 -31.86
C SER A 302 -8.46 13.45 -32.39
N GLU A 303 -8.41 13.48 -33.69
CA GLU A 303 -7.86 14.70 -34.33
C GLU A 303 -8.59 15.95 -33.84
N GLN A 304 -9.91 15.87 -33.63
CA GLN A 304 -10.70 17.04 -33.16
C GLN A 304 -10.30 17.43 -31.72
N LEU A 305 -10.32 16.44 -30.91
CA LEU A 305 -9.97 16.72 -29.51
C LEU A 305 -8.53 17.25 -29.39
N PHE A 306 -7.59 16.67 -30.16
CA PHE A 306 -6.19 17.15 -30.10
C PHE A 306 -6.11 18.61 -30.56
N GLU A 307 -6.85 19.01 -31.56
CA GLU A 307 -6.79 20.39 -32.08
C GLU A 307 -7.33 21.38 -31.05
N GLN A 308 -8.40 20.93 -30.44
CA GLN A 308 -8.97 21.81 -29.41
C GLN A 308 -7.99 22.05 -28.26
N LEU A 309 -7.38 20.95 -27.83
CA LEU A 309 -6.43 21.10 -26.71
C LEU A 309 -5.17 21.84 -27.15
N LEU A 310 -4.71 21.61 -28.42
CA LEU A 310 -3.52 22.33 -28.92
C LEU A 310 -3.83 23.83 -29.04
N ALA A 311 -5.04 24.16 -29.51
CA ALA A 311 -5.40 25.59 -29.63
C ALA A 311 -5.38 26.27 -28.26
N ASP A 312 -5.88 25.54 -27.34
CA ASP A 312 -5.85 26.09 -25.96
C ASP A 312 -4.41 26.35 -25.50
N LEU A 313 -3.49 25.40 -25.74
CA LEU A 313 -2.08 25.60 -25.35
C LEU A 313 -1.45 26.77 -26.10
N LEU A 314 -1.74 26.89 -27.39
CA LEU A 314 -1.11 27.97 -28.17
C LEU A 314 -1.67 29.33 -27.71
N ASP A 315 -2.93 29.39 -27.36
CA ASP A 315 -3.49 30.65 -26.83
C ASP A 315 -2.80 31.05 -25.52
N GLN A 316 -2.52 30.14 -24.72
CA GLN A 316 -1.83 30.45 -23.44
C GLN A 316 -0.40 30.91 -23.68
N ALA A 317 0.14 30.40 -24.74
CA ALA A 317 1.55 30.77 -25.01
C ALA A 317 1.60 32.07 -25.81
N GLY A 318 0.42 32.69 -26.04
CA GLY A 318 0.33 33.98 -26.77
C GLY A 318 0.57 33.81 -28.27
N LEU A 319 0.34 32.64 -28.74
CA LEU A 319 0.65 32.39 -30.18
C LEU A 319 -0.65 32.15 -30.94
N SER A 320 -1.82 32.75 -30.26
CA SER A 320 -3.09 32.54 -30.97
C SER A 320 -3.21 33.54 -32.13
N GLU A 321 -3.78 33.13 -33.28
CA GLU A 321 -4.01 34.07 -34.39
C GLU A 321 -5.08 35.11 -34.01
N PRO A 322 -4.92 36.42 -34.25
CA PRO A 322 -5.99 37.38 -33.96
C PRO A 322 -7.33 36.94 -34.59
N SER A 323 -8.06 36.03 -34.00
CA SER A 323 -9.43 35.77 -34.47
C SER A 323 -10.25 37.07 -34.44
N GLY A 324 -10.16 38.02 -35.43
CA GLY A 324 -11.20 38.99 -35.83
C GLY A 324 -12.47 38.87 -34.96
N GLN A 325 -12.50 38.74 -33.66
CA GLN A 325 -13.79 39.03 -33.00
C GLN A 325 -13.63 40.24 -32.06
N GLY A 326 -13.17 41.40 -32.62
CA GLY A 326 -13.62 42.74 -32.17
C GLY A 326 -15.13 42.91 -32.31
N GLY A 327 -16.01 42.61 -31.28
CA GLY A 327 -17.09 43.61 -31.02
C GLY A 327 -18.20 42.97 -30.17
N LEU A 328 -18.01 42.95 -28.83
CA LEU A 328 -19.18 43.49 -28.10
C LEU A 328 -18.86 43.61 -26.62
N SER A 329 -17.92 44.49 -26.27
CA SER A 329 -18.13 44.99 -24.89
C SER A 329 -17.59 46.42 -24.79
N GLY A 330 -18.43 47.52 -25.17
CA GLY A 330 -18.50 48.61 -24.15
C GLY A 330 -19.24 49.83 -24.73
N VAL A 331 -20.52 49.78 -24.90
CA VAL A 331 -21.28 51.06 -24.88
C VAL A 331 -21.48 51.48 -23.42
N SER A 332 -20.51 52.39 -22.99
CA SER A 332 -20.96 53.54 -22.16
C SER A 332 -19.83 54.56 -22.06
N GLY A 333 -19.96 55.71 -22.84
CA GLY A 333 -20.03 57.07 -22.24
C GLY A 333 -19.31 58.10 -23.12
N LEU A 334 -19.94 58.92 -23.94
CA LEU A 334 -20.19 60.35 -24.18
C LEU A 334 -18.89 61.16 -24.03
N GLY A 335 -18.40 61.82 -25.16
CA GLY A 335 -18.22 63.28 -25.35
C GLY A 335 -16.76 63.62 -25.67
N GLY A 336 -16.43 63.93 -26.94
CA GLY A 336 -15.83 65.26 -27.24
C GLY A 336 -14.59 65.10 -28.13
N THR A 337 -14.67 65.41 -29.44
CA THR A 337 -14.15 66.33 -30.47
C THR A 337 -12.62 66.39 -30.42
N GLY A 338 -11.95 65.74 -31.43
CA GLY A 338 -11.00 66.41 -32.36
C GLY A 338 -9.58 65.89 -32.13
N GLY A 339 -9.14 64.94 -33.00
CA GLY A 339 -7.80 65.11 -33.62
C GLY A 339 -7.28 63.77 -34.13
N GLU A 340 -7.62 63.46 -35.41
CA GLU A 340 -6.84 63.03 -36.60
C GLU A 340 -5.45 62.51 -36.20
N ALA A 341 -5.43 61.24 -35.75
CA ALA A 341 -4.19 60.46 -36.00
C ALA A 341 -4.56 59.14 -36.69
N GLU A 342 -4.71 59.17 -38.06
CA GLU A 342 -4.37 58.18 -39.10
C GLU A 342 -3.78 56.91 -38.49
N GLN A 343 -4.62 56.06 -37.90
CA GLN A 343 -4.45 54.61 -37.61
C GLN A 343 -4.78 53.78 -38.86
N PRO A 344 -3.75 53.19 -39.59
CA PRO A 344 -4.10 52.25 -40.67
C PRO A 344 -5.09 51.17 -40.18
N ASP A 345 -6.40 51.36 -40.31
CA ASP A 345 -7.47 50.41 -40.65
C ASP A 345 -6.91 49.06 -41.10
N GLN A 346 -6.23 48.25 -40.26
CA GLN A 346 -5.95 46.82 -40.55
C GLN A 346 -7.25 46.02 -40.50
N ARG A 347 -8.17 46.27 -41.37
CA ARG A 347 -9.16 45.27 -41.82
C ARG A 347 -8.47 44.00 -42.32
N PRO A 348 -8.59 42.75 -41.56
CA PRO A 348 -7.99 41.50 -42.08
C PRO A 348 -8.41 41.23 -43.53
N ALA A 349 -7.54 41.53 -44.58
CA ALA A 349 -7.56 41.11 -46.00
C ALA A 349 -8.45 39.88 -46.21
N PRO A 350 -9.67 39.90 -46.87
CA PRO A 350 -10.63 38.84 -47.22
C PRO A 350 -10.01 37.77 -48.14
N ASP A 351 -8.54 37.63 -48.07
CA ASP A 351 -8.02 36.58 -48.98
C ASP A 351 -6.96 35.76 -48.27
N GLN A 352 -6.98 35.56 -46.93
CA GLN A 352 -5.97 34.63 -46.35
C GLN A 352 -6.53 33.21 -46.32
N ALA A 353 -6.08 32.39 -47.33
CA ALA A 353 -6.39 30.95 -47.36
C ALA A 353 -6.40 30.35 -45.94
N PHE A 354 -7.55 29.66 -45.63
CA PHE A 354 -7.62 28.96 -44.34
C PHE A 354 -6.41 28.02 -44.16
N PRO A 355 -5.73 28.20 -43.12
CA PRO A 355 -4.61 27.28 -42.88
C PRO A 355 -5.07 25.81 -42.90
N GLN A 356 -4.37 24.96 -43.78
CA GLN A 356 -4.69 23.52 -43.90
C GLN A 356 -3.86 22.72 -42.89
N ARG A 357 -4.08 22.87 -41.59
CA ARG A 357 -3.27 22.33 -40.48
C ARG A 357 -3.36 20.81 -40.43
N ARG A 358 -4.50 20.35 -40.86
CA ARG A 358 -4.65 18.87 -40.85
C ARG A 358 -3.82 18.23 -41.97
N ALA A 359 -3.72 18.88 -43.05
CA ALA A 359 -2.89 18.38 -44.17
C ALA A 359 -1.39 18.58 -43.87
N GLU A 360 -1.08 19.63 -43.03
CA GLU A 360 0.34 19.95 -42.71
C GLU A 360 0.90 18.93 -41.72
N TRP A 361 0.11 18.42 -40.75
CA TRP A 361 0.75 17.46 -39.82
C TRP A 361 0.55 16.02 -40.32
N SER A 362 -0.53 15.63 -41.15
CA SER A 362 -0.78 14.25 -41.60
C SER A 362 0.13 13.87 -42.77
N SER A 363 0.66 14.81 -43.59
CA SER A 363 1.42 14.39 -44.81
C SER A 363 2.79 15.07 -44.83
N ARG A 364 3.10 16.10 -43.94
CA ARG A 364 4.33 16.89 -44.22
C ARG A 364 5.16 17.01 -42.94
N HIS A 365 4.57 16.58 -41.71
CA HIS A 365 5.40 16.76 -40.51
C HIS A 365 6.31 15.54 -40.32
N PRO A 366 7.65 15.81 -40.04
CA PRO A 366 8.65 14.74 -39.98
C PRO A 366 8.41 13.80 -38.79
N LEU A 367 7.59 14.21 -37.79
CA LEU A 367 7.46 13.33 -36.60
C LEU A 367 5.99 12.92 -36.39
N ILE A 368 5.02 13.66 -36.97
CA ILE A 368 3.60 13.46 -36.59
C ILE A 368 2.87 12.86 -37.80
N THR A 369 1.96 11.93 -37.45
CA THR A 369 1.11 11.38 -38.52
C THR A 369 -0.27 11.07 -37.96
N THR A 370 -1.25 10.71 -38.85
CA THR A 370 -2.59 10.32 -38.38
C THR A 370 -2.88 8.86 -38.77
N THR A 371 -3.36 8.14 -37.76
CA THR A 371 -3.71 6.75 -38.06
C THR A 371 -5.24 6.55 -37.91
N ARG A 372 -5.78 5.64 -38.77
CA ARG A 372 -7.21 5.29 -38.65
C ARG A 372 -7.38 4.05 -37.77
N ALA A 373 -8.08 4.10 -36.61
CA ALA A 373 -8.34 2.98 -35.68
C ALA A 373 -8.62 1.68 -36.45
N ASP A 374 -7.65 0.55 -36.41
CA ASP A 374 -7.83 -0.82 -36.93
C ASP A 374 -9.23 -1.36 -36.60
N PRO A 375 -10.10 -1.80 -37.55
CA PRO A 375 -11.40 -2.47 -37.41
C PRO A 375 -11.30 -3.75 -36.59
N ARG A 376 -10.16 -4.20 -35.90
CA ARG A 376 -10.13 -5.57 -35.33
C ARG A 376 -10.39 -5.48 -33.82
N GLY A 377 -10.88 -4.31 -33.21
CA GLY A 377 -11.31 -4.25 -31.79
C GLY A 377 -12.84 -4.33 -31.69
N THR A 378 -13.36 -5.47 -31.22
CA THR A 378 -14.74 -5.95 -30.96
C THR A 378 -15.65 -4.79 -30.55
N GLY A 379 -15.36 -3.46 -30.93
CA GLY A 379 -16.42 -2.44 -30.68
C GLY A 379 -16.70 -1.63 -31.95
N ARG A 380 -17.99 -1.58 -32.34
CA ARG A 380 -18.64 -0.78 -33.40
C ARG A 380 -17.69 0.28 -33.98
N PRO A 381 -17.39 0.34 -35.31
CA PRO A 381 -16.54 1.25 -36.09
C PRO A 381 -16.99 2.72 -35.96
N ARG A 382 -16.80 3.34 -34.74
CA ARG A 382 -16.95 4.82 -34.82
C ARG A 382 -15.58 5.48 -34.75
N GLY A 383 -14.36 4.93 -35.32
CA GLY A 383 -13.05 5.46 -34.87
C GLY A 383 -12.52 6.51 -35.85
N GLY A 384 -12.85 7.86 -35.69
CA GLY A 384 -12.23 9.09 -36.23
C GLY A 384 -10.71 9.02 -36.21
N ARG A 385 -9.99 9.74 -37.28
CA ARG A 385 -8.53 9.90 -37.43
C ARG A 385 -7.89 10.34 -36.10
N ARG A 386 -6.80 9.67 -35.73
CA ARG A 386 -6.07 10.00 -34.47
C ARG A 386 -4.67 10.52 -34.82
N VAL A 387 -4.33 11.44 -33.92
CA VAL A 387 -3.00 12.04 -34.19
C VAL A 387 -1.95 11.29 -33.35
N VAL A 388 -0.89 10.77 -34.07
CA VAL A 388 0.14 9.97 -33.37
C VAL A 388 1.51 10.35 -33.94
N PHE A 389 2.56 9.75 -33.21
CA PHE A 389 3.91 9.89 -33.80
C PHE A 389 4.14 8.82 -34.88
N ARG A 390 4.94 9.11 -35.81
CA ARG A 390 5.20 8.15 -36.91
C ARG A 390 5.80 6.85 -36.39
N ALA A 391 6.48 7.04 -35.26
CA ALA A 391 6.96 5.81 -34.58
C ALA A 391 6.57 5.86 -33.10
N GLU A 392 6.25 4.68 -32.60
CA GLU A 392 5.73 4.60 -31.21
C GLU A 392 6.77 5.06 -30.20
N ASP A 393 8.06 5.00 -30.52
CA ASP A 393 9.11 5.33 -29.53
C ASP A 393 9.42 6.83 -29.56
N TYR A 394 8.79 7.57 -30.57
CA TYR A 394 9.12 9.02 -30.66
C TYR A 394 8.65 9.76 -29.41
N ARG A 395 7.62 9.30 -28.90
CA ARG A 395 7.06 10.04 -27.74
C ARG A 395 8.09 10.13 -26.61
N GLU A 396 8.66 9.02 -26.27
CA GLU A 396 9.65 9.00 -25.17
C GLU A 396 10.85 9.89 -25.49
N TRP A 397 11.31 9.84 -26.70
CA TRP A 397 12.51 10.62 -27.06
C TRP A 397 12.19 12.11 -27.17
N VAL A 398 11.01 12.39 -27.63
CA VAL A 398 10.66 13.83 -27.72
C VAL A 398 10.63 14.43 -26.30
N ILE A 399 9.98 13.72 -25.35
CA ILE A 399 9.93 14.25 -23.97
C ILE A 399 11.35 14.41 -23.43
N ALA A 400 12.21 13.42 -23.72
CA ALA A 400 13.61 13.54 -23.24
C ALA A 400 14.29 14.78 -23.84
N GLU A 401 14.03 15.09 -25.12
CA GLU A 401 14.70 16.25 -25.75
C GLU A 401 14.09 17.56 -25.21
N LEU A 402 12.76 17.55 -24.91
CA LEU A 402 12.17 18.79 -24.38
C LEU A 402 12.80 19.15 -23.03
N VAL A 403 13.07 18.09 -22.19
CA VAL A 403 13.66 18.34 -20.86
C VAL A 403 15.11 18.80 -20.99
N GLU A 404 15.79 18.21 -21.94
CA GLU A 404 17.24 18.49 -22.06
C GLU A 404 17.49 19.86 -22.70
N ARG A 405 16.69 20.36 -23.58
CA ARG A 405 17.09 21.49 -24.45
C ARG A 405 16.35 22.77 -24.03
N TYR A 406 15.18 22.62 -23.46
CA TYR A 406 14.38 23.85 -23.31
C TYR A 406 14.23 24.18 -21.83
N ASP A 407 14.09 25.50 -21.47
CA ASP A 407 14.01 25.97 -20.07
C ASP A 407 12.59 26.50 -19.78
N HIS A 408 12.55 27.53 -18.93
CA HIS A 408 11.27 27.98 -18.37
C HIS A 408 10.35 28.55 -19.46
N GLU A 409 10.85 29.02 -20.62
CA GLU A 409 10.00 29.62 -21.67
C GLU A 409 9.05 28.58 -22.28
N LEU A 410 9.50 27.38 -22.40
CA LEU A 410 8.60 26.31 -22.90
C LEU A 410 7.76 25.73 -21.73
N TRP A 411 8.40 25.52 -20.57
CA TRP A 411 7.77 24.65 -19.56
C TRP A 411 6.75 25.44 -18.75
N THR A 412 6.82 26.77 -18.75
CA THR A 412 5.82 27.52 -17.97
C THR A 412 4.43 27.40 -18.62
N PRO A 413 4.31 27.72 -19.91
CA PRO A 413 2.97 27.59 -20.51
C PRO A 413 2.53 26.12 -20.60
N LEU A 414 3.44 25.25 -20.81
CA LEU A 414 3.07 23.82 -20.90
C LEU A 414 2.60 23.29 -19.55
N ARG A 415 3.22 23.70 -18.43
CA ARG A 415 2.79 23.21 -17.10
C ARG A 415 1.43 23.79 -16.74
N ALA A 416 1.31 25.08 -17.04
CA ALA A 416 -0.03 25.66 -16.78
C ALA A 416 -1.12 24.94 -17.59
N TRP A 417 -0.79 24.67 -18.80
CA TRP A 417 -1.74 23.92 -19.67
C TRP A 417 -1.98 22.51 -19.13
N MET A 418 -0.97 21.78 -18.71
CA MET A 418 -1.15 20.42 -18.16
C MET A 418 -2.04 20.46 -16.90
N ARG A 419 -1.90 21.53 -16.12
CA ARG A 419 -2.75 21.65 -14.92
C ARG A 419 -4.23 21.81 -15.31
N ARG A 420 -4.45 22.47 -16.31
CA ARG A 420 -5.84 22.64 -16.76
C ARG A 420 -6.42 21.34 -17.31
N VAL A 421 -5.50 20.69 -18.11
CA VAL A 421 -5.99 19.39 -18.65
C VAL A 421 -6.32 18.44 -17.50
N ALA A 422 -5.50 18.44 -16.44
CA ALA A 422 -5.77 17.55 -15.29
C ALA A 422 -7.07 17.95 -14.59
N ARG A 423 -7.38 19.19 -14.62
CA ARG A 423 -8.56 19.68 -13.86
C ARG A 423 -9.83 19.50 -14.67
N SER A 424 -9.77 19.76 -16.02
CA SER A 424 -11.06 19.80 -16.72
C SER A 424 -10.98 19.04 -18.04
N GLY A 425 -9.87 18.33 -18.27
CA GLY A 425 -9.74 17.65 -19.57
C GLY A 425 -10.60 16.37 -19.60
N PRO A 426 -10.96 15.93 -20.79
CA PRO A 426 -11.67 14.64 -20.88
C PRO A 426 -10.83 13.48 -20.34
N PRO A 427 -11.47 12.39 -19.90
CA PRO A 427 -10.77 11.27 -19.24
C PRO A 427 -9.63 10.71 -20.11
N GLU A 428 -9.83 10.56 -21.43
CA GLU A 428 -8.75 9.99 -22.29
C GLU A 428 -7.52 10.91 -22.28
N ALA A 429 -7.73 12.25 -22.28
CA ALA A 429 -6.58 13.19 -22.24
C ALA A 429 -5.87 13.12 -20.89
N ARG A 430 -6.58 12.93 -19.82
CA ARG A 430 -5.93 12.87 -18.49
C ARG A 430 -5.08 11.60 -18.34
N VAL A 431 -5.63 10.53 -18.90
CA VAL A 431 -4.83 9.29 -18.83
C VAL A 431 -3.53 9.45 -19.63
N GLN A 432 -3.65 10.12 -20.83
CA GLN A 432 -2.42 10.32 -21.62
C GLN A 432 -1.49 11.33 -20.94
N LEU A 433 -2.13 12.26 -20.30
CA LEU A 433 -1.29 13.19 -19.51
C LEU A 433 -0.54 12.45 -18.41
N ALA A 434 -1.22 11.58 -17.70
CA ALA A 434 -0.55 10.78 -16.66
C ALA A 434 0.64 9.99 -17.23
N PHE A 435 0.51 9.44 -18.45
CA PHE A 435 1.64 8.70 -19.07
C PHE A 435 2.81 9.65 -19.35
N ALA A 436 2.42 10.76 -19.87
CA ALA A 436 3.50 11.71 -20.22
C ALA A 436 4.26 12.14 -18.97
N VAL A 437 3.48 12.42 -17.90
CA VAL A 437 4.15 12.87 -16.66
C VAL A 437 5.00 11.72 -16.08
N ALA A 438 4.51 10.49 -16.18
CA ALA A 438 5.36 9.35 -15.74
C ALA A 438 6.66 9.28 -16.55
N LEU A 439 6.59 9.56 -17.89
CA LEU A 439 7.82 9.55 -18.69
C LEU A 439 8.74 10.71 -18.28
N LEU A 440 8.09 11.83 -17.90
CA LEU A 440 8.91 12.98 -17.45
C LEU A 440 9.65 12.63 -16.16
N SER A 441 9.04 11.76 -15.38
CA SER A 441 9.65 11.42 -14.08
C SER A 441 10.93 10.62 -14.26
N ARG A 442 11.23 10.13 -15.48
CA ARG A 442 12.50 9.41 -15.71
C ARG A 442 13.69 10.36 -15.60
N ASP A 443 13.40 11.59 -15.91
CA ASP A 443 14.53 12.55 -15.88
C ASP A 443 14.66 13.20 -14.50
N SER A 444 13.45 13.61 -13.94
CA SER A 444 13.55 14.22 -12.59
C SER A 444 12.24 14.00 -11.82
N VAL A 445 12.32 13.02 -10.84
CA VAL A 445 11.10 12.69 -10.05
C VAL A 445 10.80 13.84 -9.09
N SER A 446 11.85 14.45 -8.56
CA SER A 446 11.64 15.51 -7.56
C SER A 446 10.94 16.73 -8.18
N GLU A 447 11.37 17.04 -9.37
CA GLU A 447 10.72 18.19 -10.03
C GLU A 447 9.24 17.90 -10.34
N VAL A 448 8.97 16.68 -10.82
CA VAL A 448 7.57 16.33 -11.13
C VAL A 448 6.74 16.33 -9.84
N GLU A 449 7.37 15.78 -8.83
CA GLU A 449 6.61 15.74 -7.55
C GLU A 449 6.31 17.16 -7.05
N GLU A 450 7.26 18.10 -7.16
CA GLU A 450 7.08 19.45 -6.57
C GLU A 450 6.21 20.33 -7.49
N SER A 451 6.31 20.10 -8.74
CA SER A 451 5.70 21.11 -9.65
C SER A 451 4.32 20.63 -10.11
N LEU A 452 4.04 19.27 -10.04
CA LEU A 452 2.76 18.82 -10.64
C LEU A 452 2.00 17.98 -9.61
N LEU A 453 2.69 16.93 -9.03
CA LEU A 453 1.94 15.95 -8.23
C LEU A 453 1.54 16.55 -6.89
N ALA A 454 2.38 17.50 -6.33
CA ALA A 454 2.02 18.09 -5.03
C ALA A 454 0.69 18.83 -5.12
N GLU A 455 0.42 19.49 -6.23
CA GLU A 455 -0.85 20.24 -6.39
C GLU A 455 -2.01 19.30 -6.75
N TRP A 456 -1.71 18.29 -7.58
CA TRP A 456 -2.80 17.40 -8.05
C TRP A 456 -3.27 16.47 -6.93
N SER A 457 -2.30 16.19 -6.02
CA SER A 457 -2.65 15.17 -5.01
C SER A 457 -3.65 15.72 -3.99
N ASP A 458 -3.70 17.01 -3.77
CA ASP A 458 -4.71 17.53 -2.82
C ASP A 458 -5.74 18.38 -3.57
N GLY A 459 -5.78 18.24 -4.98
CA GLY A 459 -6.70 19.04 -5.81
C GLY A 459 -8.08 18.37 -5.89
N GLY A 460 -8.91 18.71 -6.91
CA GLY A 460 -10.25 18.12 -7.12
C GLY A 460 -10.18 16.63 -7.51
N PRO A 461 -11.32 15.93 -7.56
CA PRO A 461 -11.37 14.48 -7.87
C PRO A 461 -10.66 14.14 -9.17
N ALA A 462 -10.84 14.96 -10.24
CA ALA A 462 -10.18 14.63 -11.52
C ALA A 462 -8.65 14.75 -11.40
N GLU A 463 -8.17 15.76 -10.72
CA GLU A 463 -6.71 15.91 -10.53
C GLU A 463 -6.14 14.78 -9.68
N ARG A 464 -6.84 14.44 -8.63
CA ARG A 464 -6.34 13.36 -7.76
C ARG A 464 -6.30 12.03 -8.52
N LEU A 465 -7.33 11.85 -9.29
CA LEU A 465 -7.31 10.62 -10.09
C LEU A 465 -6.13 10.62 -11.08
N THR A 466 -5.89 11.75 -11.72
CA THR A 466 -4.74 11.84 -12.64
C THR A 466 -3.43 11.58 -11.89
N ALA A 467 -3.32 12.11 -10.63
CA ALA A 467 -2.10 11.86 -9.85
C ALA A 467 -1.95 10.37 -9.53
N SER A 468 -3.05 9.77 -9.11
CA SER A 468 -2.97 8.31 -8.84
C SER A 468 -2.58 7.54 -10.11
N CYS A 469 -3.09 8.01 -11.29
CA CYS A 469 -2.74 7.31 -12.55
C CYS A 469 -1.25 7.51 -12.87
N VAL A 470 -0.74 8.68 -12.55
CA VAL A 470 0.70 8.90 -12.80
C VAL A 470 1.51 7.87 -12.01
N LEU A 471 1.14 7.69 -10.65
CA LEU A 471 1.91 6.73 -9.84
C LEU A 471 1.74 5.30 -10.37
N SER A 472 0.54 5.01 -10.87
CA SER A 472 0.35 3.67 -11.45
C SER A 472 1.25 3.46 -12.68
N MET A 473 1.38 4.53 -13.51
CA MET A 473 2.21 4.38 -14.72
C MET A 473 3.70 4.35 -14.35
N MET A 474 3.99 5.06 -13.30
CA MET A 474 5.40 4.98 -12.86
C MET A 474 5.73 3.56 -12.40
N CYS A 475 4.68 2.90 -11.91
CA CYS A 475 4.90 1.55 -11.37
C CYS A 475 5.23 0.57 -12.51
N VAL A 476 4.78 0.88 -13.67
CA VAL A 476 5.08 -0.02 -14.80
C VAL A 476 6.58 0.00 -15.11
N ASP A 477 7.18 1.12 -14.89
CA ASP A 477 8.64 1.23 -15.07
C ASP A 477 9.37 0.84 -13.77
N ASP A 478 10.25 -0.23 -13.89
CA ASP A 478 10.89 -0.81 -12.69
C ASP A 478 11.77 0.23 -11.98
N SER A 479 12.22 1.19 -12.79
CA SER A 479 13.12 2.17 -12.15
C SER A 479 12.33 3.24 -11.39
N LEU A 480 11.09 3.42 -11.75
CA LEU A 480 10.33 4.52 -11.10
C LEU A 480 9.39 3.97 -10.03
N ALA A 481 9.18 2.68 -10.01
CA ALA A 481 8.16 2.07 -9.14
C ALA A 481 8.45 2.37 -7.66
N PRO A 482 9.71 2.22 -7.24
CA PRO A 482 9.99 2.52 -5.82
C PRO A 482 9.69 3.99 -5.49
N ASP A 483 10.03 4.93 -6.39
CA ASP A 483 9.72 6.34 -6.12
C ASP A 483 8.19 6.56 -6.05
N ALA A 484 7.46 5.86 -6.92
CA ALA A 484 5.99 5.98 -6.86
C ALA A 484 5.45 5.50 -5.50
N LEU A 485 5.98 4.33 -5.02
CA LEU A 485 5.52 3.84 -3.71
C LEU A 485 5.90 4.82 -2.60
N ARG A 486 7.09 5.37 -2.69
CA ARG A 486 7.50 6.34 -1.65
C ARG A 486 6.55 7.54 -1.63
N ILE A 487 6.27 8.09 -2.80
CA ILE A 487 5.39 9.28 -2.88
C ILE A 487 4.01 8.93 -2.31
N ALA A 488 3.47 7.77 -2.66
CA ALA A 488 2.14 7.37 -2.15
C ALA A 488 2.15 7.24 -0.61
N LEU A 489 3.24 6.63 -0.10
CA LEU A 489 3.29 6.45 1.36
C LEU A 489 3.46 7.78 2.07
N ASP A 490 4.16 8.70 1.41
CA ASP A 490 4.27 10.05 2.02
C ASP A 490 2.90 10.74 2.07
N TRP A 491 2.12 10.53 1.00
CA TRP A 491 0.76 11.12 1.01
C TRP A 491 -0.13 10.46 2.05
N ALA A 492 0.16 9.17 2.32
CA ALA A 492 -0.71 8.42 3.25
C ALA A 492 -0.42 8.80 4.70
N THR A 493 0.84 9.26 5.02
CA THR A 493 1.32 9.44 6.41
C THR A 493 1.08 10.89 6.84
N GLY A 494 0.51 11.80 6.12
CA GLY A 494 0.40 13.24 6.44
C GLY A 494 0.35 13.48 7.95
N ALA A 495 1.03 14.61 8.57
CA ALA A 495 1.44 15.06 9.92
C ALA A 495 0.23 15.59 10.70
N ASP A 496 -1.10 15.92 9.83
CA ASP A 496 -2.24 16.47 10.62
C ASP A 496 -3.56 16.07 9.95
N GLN A 497 -4.26 15.16 10.52
CA GLN A 497 -5.54 14.62 10.01
C GLN A 497 -6.61 15.72 9.96
N ALA A 498 -6.39 16.91 10.59
CA ALA A 498 -7.39 18.00 10.57
C ALA A 498 -7.20 18.91 9.34
N ASP A 499 -6.10 18.71 8.69
CA ASP A 499 -5.84 19.55 7.49
C ASP A 499 -6.51 18.92 6.25
N GLN A 500 -7.38 19.66 5.64
CA GLN A 500 -8.11 19.21 4.43
C GLN A 500 -7.15 18.72 3.34
N ALA A 501 -6.06 19.40 3.18
CA ALA A 501 -5.08 18.99 2.15
C ALA A 501 -4.50 17.59 2.45
N ASP A 502 -4.27 17.31 3.73
CA ASP A 502 -3.72 15.96 4.09
C ASP A 502 -4.77 14.87 3.90
N ARG A 503 -6.01 15.30 4.19
CA ARG A 503 -7.08 14.31 3.96
C ARG A 503 -7.23 13.99 2.47
N GLN A 504 -7.14 14.99 1.64
CA GLN A 504 -7.27 14.75 0.18
C GLN A 504 -6.07 13.96 -0.35
N ARG A 505 -4.96 14.19 0.16
CA ARG A 505 -3.78 13.41 -0.30
C ARG A 505 -3.90 11.94 0.13
N ALA A 506 -4.47 11.76 1.33
CA ALA A 506 -4.68 10.37 1.77
C ALA A 506 -5.66 9.64 0.85
N VAL A 507 -6.70 10.40 0.41
CA VAL A 507 -7.64 9.78 -0.55
C VAL A 507 -6.88 9.40 -1.83
N THR A 508 -6.08 10.32 -2.29
CA THR A 508 -5.30 10.04 -3.52
C THR A 508 -4.35 8.85 -3.30
N ALA A 509 -3.72 8.78 -2.09
CA ALA A 509 -2.81 7.66 -1.80
C ALA A 509 -3.58 6.32 -1.80
N ALA A 510 -4.81 6.35 -1.17
CA ALA A 510 -5.60 5.10 -1.14
C ALA A 510 -5.93 4.63 -2.55
N GLY A 511 -6.26 5.61 -3.44
CA GLY A 511 -6.54 5.23 -4.85
C GLY A 511 -5.31 4.64 -5.53
N ALA A 512 -4.14 5.27 -5.29
CA ALA A 512 -2.91 4.77 -5.95
C ALA A 512 -2.54 3.37 -5.44
N LEU A 513 -2.74 3.07 -4.14
CA LEU A 513 -2.34 1.78 -3.55
C LEU A 513 -3.33 0.68 -3.96
N GLY A 514 -4.53 1.11 -4.36
CA GLY A 514 -5.54 0.12 -4.79
C GLY A 514 -5.35 -0.28 -6.25
N GLY A 515 -4.35 0.31 -6.98
CA GLY A 515 -4.12 0.01 -8.41
C GLY A 515 -2.81 -0.77 -8.61
N ALA A 516 -2.02 -0.39 -9.68
CA ALA A 516 -0.81 -1.13 -10.10
C ALA A 516 0.23 -1.18 -8.97
N LEU A 517 0.23 -0.15 -8.14
CA LEU A 517 1.21 -0.17 -7.02
C LEU A 517 0.87 -1.26 -6.01
N GLY A 518 -0.43 -1.38 -5.68
CA GLY A 518 -0.85 -2.42 -4.71
C GLY A 518 -0.59 -3.84 -5.24
N ILE A 519 -0.66 -3.96 -6.57
CA ILE A 519 -0.38 -5.31 -7.14
C ILE A 519 1.12 -5.60 -7.04
N ARG A 520 1.84 -4.56 -7.26
CA ARG A 520 3.30 -4.77 -7.26
C ARG A 520 3.83 -4.92 -5.83
N TYR A 521 3.23 -4.10 -4.80
CA TYR A 521 3.68 -4.15 -3.39
C TYR A 521 2.47 -4.45 -2.50
N PRO A 522 1.97 -5.69 -2.50
CA PRO A 522 0.68 -6.02 -1.88
C PRO A 522 0.73 -5.90 -0.35
N ALA A 523 1.78 -6.32 0.25
CA ALA A 523 1.82 -6.25 1.73
C ALA A 523 1.78 -4.79 2.21
N GLU A 524 2.61 -3.94 1.53
CA GLU A 524 2.64 -2.51 1.96
C GLU A 524 1.31 -1.83 1.63
N ALA A 525 0.81 -2.14 0.51
CA ALA A 525 -0.44 -1.48 0.11
C ALA A 525 -1.60 -1.88 1.03
N LEU A 526 -1.70 -3.17 1.35
CA LEU A 526 -2.85 -3.62 2.16
C LEU A 526 -2.71 -3.10 3.60
N SER A 527 -1.51 -3.06 4.10
CA SER A 527 -1.34 -2.55 5.47
C SER A 527 -1.75 -1.08 5.55
N TRP A 528 -1.29 -0.32 4.58
CA TRP A 528 -1.62 1.12 4.67
C TRP A 528 -3.10 1.35 4.30
N LEU A 529 -3.66 0.61 3.44
CA LEU A 529 -5.09 0.80 3.12
C LEU A 529 -5.96 0.48 4.33
N TRP A 530 -5.58 -0.52 5.13
CA TRP A 530 -6.36 -0.79 6.35
C TRP A 530 -6.25 0.38 7.34
N LEU A 531 -5.00 0.88 7.36
CA LEU A 531 -4.88 2.06 8.25
C LEU A 531 -5.76 3.20 7.77
N LEU A 532 -5.79 3.39 6.49
CA LEU A 532 -6.59 4.51 5.96
C LEU A 532 -8.09 4.20 6.08
N ALA A 533 -8.42 2.93 6.08
CA ALA A 533 -9.86 2.56 6.16
C ALA A 533 -10.40 2.85 7.57
N MET A 534 -9.41 3.09 8.37
CA MET A 534 -9.88 3.35 9.75
C MET A 534 -10.08 4.86 9.94
N ARG A 535 -9.88 5.59 9.00
CA ARG A 535 -10.04 7.04 9.14
C ARG A 535 -11.47 7.44 8.76
N ASP A 536 -11.81 8.76 8.92
CA ASP A 536 -13.19 9.20 8.60
C ASP A 536 -13.38 9.37 7.09
N SER A 537 -14.65 9.41 6.76
CA SER A 537 -14.98 9.69 5.34
C SER A 537 -14.52 11.09 4.93
N PRO A 538 -13.93 11.07 3.68
CA PRO A 538 -14.01 10.19 2.48
C PRO A 538 -12.80 9.26 2.39
N VAL A 539 -11.84 9.30 3.24
CA VAL A 539 -10.64 8.43 3.14
C VAL A 539 -11.04 6.97 3.36
N ARG A 540 -11.91 6.78 4.29
CA ARG A 540 -12.34 5.39 4.58
C ARG A 540 -13.01 4.76 3.35
N ASP A 541 -13.88 5.51 2.73
CA ASP A 541 -14.63 4.92 1.59
C ASP A 541 -13.68 4.56 0.44
N THR A 542 -12.77 5.40 0.19
CA THR A 542 -11.83 5.11 -0.93
C THR A 542 -10.90 3.93 -0.55
N ALA A 543 -10.46 3.89 0.67
CA ALA A 543 -9.57 2.79 1.08
C ALA A 543 -10.31 1.44 1.02
N CYS A 544 -11.57 1.46 1.44
CA CYS A 544 -12.33 0.19 1.37
C CYS A 544 -12.49 -0.25 -0.08
N ALA A 545 -12.84 0.74 -0.92
CA ALA A 545 -12.98 0.38 -2.34
C ALA A 545 -11.65 -0.11 -2.93
N SER A 546 -10.55 0.48 -2.47
CA SER A 546 -9.23 0.12 -3.04
C SER A 546 -8.82 -1.29 -2.58
N ILE A 547 -9.15 -1.66 -1.32
CA ILE A 547 -8.85 -3.04 -0.88
C ILE A 547 -9.63 -4.03 -1.73
N ALA A 548 -10.93 -3.72 -1.95
CA ALA A 548 -11.75 -4.64 -2.78
C ALA A 548 -11.20 -4.74 -4.21
N ALA A 549 -10.79 -3.58 -4.77
CA ALA A 549 -10.23 -3.60 -6.14
C ALA A 549 -8.93 -4.42 -6.20
N LEU A 550 -8.10 -4.31 -5.19
CA LEU A 550 -6.82 -5.07 -5.20
C LEU A 550 -7.09 -6.57 -5.15
N ILE A 551 -7.98 -6.99 -4.36
CA ILE A 551 -8.27 -8.45 -4.26
C ILE A 551 -8.90 -8.92 -5.58
N GLY A 552 -9.77 -8.02 -6.14
CA GLY A 552 -10.33 -8.38 -7.47
C GLY A 552 -9.24 -8.56 -8.52
N GLU A 553 -8.20 -7.68 -8.46
CA GLU A 553 -7.13 -7.76 -9.49
C GLU A 553 -6.23 -8.98 -9.26
N THR A 554 -6.18 -9.47 -8.03
CA THR A 554 -5.28 -10.62 -7.76
C THR A 554 -6.05 -11.93 -7.84
N ALA A 555 -7.36 -11.88 -8.19
CA ALA A 555 -8.19 -13.11 -8.15
C ALA A 555 -7.66 -14.14 -9.16
N GLY A 556 -6.89 -13.70 -10.15
CA GLY A 556 -6.31 -14.65 -11.13
C GLY A 556 -4.99 -15.26 -10.63
N ASP A 557 -4.47 -14.77 -9.56
CA ASP A 557 -3.21 -15.27 -8.95
C ASP A 557 -3.49 -15.89 -7.57
N ALA A 558 -3.44 -17.29 -7.49
CA ALA A 558 -3.86 -18.01 -6.26
C ALA A 558 -3.02 -17.59 -5.05
N GLU A 559 -1.72 -17.44 -5.24
CA GLU A 559 -0.86 -17.07 -4.09
C GLU A 559 -1.16 -15.64 -3.63
N ALA A 560 -1.31 -14.72 -4.57
CA ALA A 560 -1.60 -13.31 -4.20
C ALA A 560 -2.96 -13.19 -3.53
N SER A 561 -3.92 -13.90 -4.03
CA SER A 561 -5.28 -13.86 -3.42
C SER A 561 -5.27 -14.46 -2.01
N ARG A 562 -4.53 -15.56 -1.91
CA ARG A 562 -4.46 -16.17 -0.56
C ARG A 562 -3.81 -15.21 0.44
N PHE A 563 -2.76 -14.62 -0.04
CA PHE A 563 -2.08 -13.66 0.86
C PHE A 563 -3.01 -12.51 1.22
N ALA A 564 -3.67 -11.90 0.28
CA ALA A 564 -4.53 -10.72 0.54
C ALA A 564 -5.70 -11.10 1.46
N LEU A 565 -6.31 -12.30 1.24
CA LEU A 565 -7.46 -12.70 2.09
C LEU A 565 -7.00 -13.07 3.49
N GLY A 566 -5.86 -13.75 3.51
CA GLY A 566 -5.30 -14.05 4.85
C GLY A 566 -5.05 -12.78 5.67
N LEU A 567 -4.45 -11.80 5.05
CA LEU A 567 -4.17 -10.55 5.79
C LEU A 567 -5.48 -9.86 6.20
N THR A 568 -6.45 -9.86 5.32
CA THR A 568 -7.74 -9.23 5.65
C THR A 568 -8.42 -9.94 6.82
N THR A 569 -8.39 -11.25 6.77
CA THR A 569 -8.98 -12.01 7.89
C THR A 569 -8.27 -11.70 9.20
N ALA A 570 -6.97 -11.69 9.11
CA ALA A 570 -6.19 -11.41 10.34
C ALA A 570 -6.50 -10.00 10.87
N GLU A 571 -6.61 -9.03 9.96
CA GLU A 571 -6.87 -7.65 10.41
C GLU A 571 -8.28 -7.54 11.00
N LEU A 572 -9.23 -8.18 10.40
CA LEU A 572 -10.60 -8.15 10.95
C LEU A 572 -10.67 -8.78 12.34
N ARG A 573 -10.09 -9.90 12.46
CA ARG A 573 -10.16 -10.59 13.77
C ARG A 573 -9.47 -9.76 14.86
N ASP A 574 -8.41 -9.25 14.50
CA ASP A 574 -7.69 -8.44 15.49
C ASP A 574 -8.54 -7.26 15.96
N ARG A 575 -9.25 -6.72 15.17
CA ARG A 575 -10.00 -5.51 15.57
C ARG A 575 -11.30 -5.89 16.27
N LEU A 576 -11.78 -7.02 15.89
CA LEU A 576 -13.00 -7.45 16.60
C LEU A 576 -12.66 -7.95 18.00
N ARG A 577 -11.41 -8.57 18.22
CA ARG A 577 -11.02 -9.17 19.51
C ARG A 577 -10.40 -8.10 20.42
N GLY A 578 -9.94 -6.99 19.87
CA GLY A 578 -9.20 -5.94 20.60
C GLY A 578 -10.17 -4.95 21.24
N ASN A 579 -9.93 -4.29 22.57
CA ASN A 579 -10.73 -3.18 23.16
C ASN A 579 -11.14 -2.15 22.10
N ALA A 580 -11.12 -2.52 20.82
CA ALA A 580 -11.42 -1.54 19.76
C ALA A 580 -12.80 -0.91 20.01
N ARG A 581 -12.84 0.45 20.19
CA ARG A 581 -14.07 1.26 20.26
C ARG A 581 -15.09 0.82 19.20
N GLY A 582 -16.32 0.48 19.51
CA GLY A 582 -17.44 0.16 18.60
C GLY A 582 -17.24 0.75 17.20
N ALA A 583 -16.51 1.83 17.06
CA ALA A 583 -16.41 2.49 15.75
C ALA A 583 -15.36 1.81 14.85
N GLU A 584 -14.24 1.40 15.41
CA GLU A 584 -13.20 0.69 14.61
C GLU A 584 -13.69 -0.69 14.16
N ALA A 585 -14.37 -1.40 15.03
CA ALA A 585 -14.95 -2.70 14.63
C ALA A 585 -15.98 -2.52 13.51
N GLU A 586 -16.71 -1.44 13.67
CA GLU A 586 -17.69 -1.18 12.60
C GLU A 586 -16.99 -0.87 11.27
N ALA A 587 -15.98 -0.05 11.32
CA ALA A 587 -15.23 0.26 10.08
C ALA A 587 -14.61 -1.01 9.47
N ALA A 588 -14.08 -1.84 10.32
CA ALA A 588 -13.47 -3.09 9.79
C ALA A 588 -14.52 -3.96 9.10
N LEU A 589 -15.67 -4.06 9.72
CA LEU A 589 -16.74 -4.87 9.10
C LEU A 589 -17.23 -4.21 7.80
N ASP A 590 -17.15 -2.85 7.75
CA ASP A 590 -17.50 -2.18 6.47
C ASP A 590 -16.51 -2.58 5.36
N VAL A 591 -15.27 -2.70 5.77
CA VAL A 591 -14.27 -3.08 4.76
C VAL A 591 -14.59 -4.48 4.21
N VAL A 592 -14.93 -5.38 5.12
CA VAL A 592 -15.17 -6.79 4.70
C VAL A 592 -16.46 -6.85 3.88
N THR A 593 -17.43 -6.10 4.30
CA THR A 593 -18.69 -6.14 3.53
C THR A 593 -18.46 -5.59 2.12
N THR A 594 -17.69 -4.48 2.03
CA THR A 594 -17.35 -3.94 0.70
C THR A 594 -16.57 -4.97 -0.12
N LEU A 595 -15.69 -5.67 0.47
CA LEU A 595 -14.91 -6.69 -0.24
C LEU A 595 -15.82 -7.82 -0.74
N LEU A 596 -16.74 -8.27 0.15
CA LEU A 596 -17.58 -9.43 -0.21
C LEU A 596 -18.58 -9.04 -1.29
N SER A 597 -18.76 -7.73 -1.39
CA SER A 597 -19.75 -7.29 -2.39
C SER A 597 -19.05 -6.81 -3.66
N SER A 598 -17.80 -7.04 -3.72
CA SER A 598 -17.08 -6.40 -4.85
C SER A 598 -17.25 -7.24 -6.13
N VAL A 599 -17.10 -6.48 -7.30
CA VAL A 599 -17.25 -7.17 -8.62
C VAL A 599 -16.02 -6.84 -9.47
N ARG A 600 -15.75 -7.81 -10.41
CA ARG A 600 -14.61 -7.52 -11.31
C ARG A 600 -14.97 -6.42 -12.30
N ALA A 601 -14.03 -5.55 -12.37
CA ALA A 601 -14.31 -4.38 -13.24
C ALA A 601 -14.47 -4.79 -14.70
N ASP A 602 -13.81 -5.87 -15.13
CA ASP A 602 -13.83 -6.22 -16.57
C ASP A 602 -15.07 -7.07 -16.92
N THR A 603 -15.46 -7.89 -16.01
CA THR A 603 -16.52 -8.87 -16.39
C THR A 603 -17.80 -8.55 -15.62
N GLY A 604 -17.63 -7.67 -14.62
CA GLY A 604 -18.82 -7.38 -13.78
C GLY A 604 -19.20 -8.57 -12.89
N GLU A 605 -18.37 -9.62 -12.98
CA GLU A 605 -18.66 -10.81 -12.18
C GLU A 605 -18.18 -10.59 -10.73
N PRO A 606 -19.00 -11.19 -9.72
CA PRO A 606 -18.56 -11.06 -8.32
C PRO A 606 -17.20 -11.74 -8.10
N VAL A 607 -16.34 -11.00 -7.41
CA VAL A 607 -14.96 -11.48 -7.21
C VAL A 607 -14.99 -12.78 -6.40
N VAL A 608 -15.85 -12.90 -5.47
CA VAL A 608 -15.89 -14.09 -4.59
C VAL A 608 -16.34 -15.32 -5.39
N SER A 609 -17.18 -15.06 -6.37
CA SER A 609 -17.59 -16.21 -7.22
C SER A 609 -16.39 -16.80 -7.97
N VAL A 610 -15.55 -15.95 -8.49
CA VAL A 610 -14.36 -16.40 -9.25
C VAL A 610 -13.39 -17.12 -8.29
N LEU A 611 -13.24 -16.59 -7.08
CA LEU A 611 -12.28 -17.22 -6.14
C LEU A 611 -12.78 -18.59 -5.69
N LEU A 612 -14.06 -18.72 -5.52
CA LEU A 612 -14.60 -20.03 -5.07
C LEU A 612 -14.49 -21.06 -6.19
N ARG A 613 -14.60 -20.61 -7.44
CA ARG A 613 -14.59 -21.57 -8.58
C ARG A 613 -13.17 -21.93 -8.96
N GLU A 614 -12.27 -20.94 -8.90
CA GLU A 614 -10.94 -21.20 -9.50
C GLU A 614 -9.90 -21.45 -8.41
N GLN A 615 -10.29 -21.12 -7.12
CA GLN A 615 -9.27 -21.25 -6.04
C GLN A 615 -9.96 -21.77 -4.78
N PRO A 616 -10.21 -23.00 -4.64
CA PRO A 616 -10.97 -23.58 -3.53
C PRO A 616 -10.21 -23.47 -2.20
N ASP A 617 -8.91 -23.22 -2.24
CA ASP A 617 -8.12 -23.10 -1.00
C ASP A 617 -8.49 -21.82 -0.23
N ASN A 618 -9.17 -20.92 -0.86
CA ASN A 618 -9.50 -19.64 -0.18
C ASN A 618 -10.87 -19.73 0.50
N THR A 619 -11.55 -20.87 0.44
CA THR A 619 -12.93 -21.01 0.94
C THR A 619 -12.98 -20.85 2.46
N ASP A 620 -11.98 -21.32 3.10
CA ASP A 620 -12.00 -21.19 4.58
C ASP A 620 -11.90 -19.73 4.99
N ALA A 621 -10.97 -19.02 4.33
CA ALA A 621 -10.83 -17.58 4.67
C ALA A 621 -12.11 -16.81 4.35
N LEU A 622 -12.73 -17.11 3.23
CA LEU A 622 -13.99 -16.41 2.86
C LEU A 622 -15.12 -16.78 3.81
N GLY A 623 -15.13 -18.07 4.17
CA GLY A 623 -16.16 -18.49 5.15
C GLY A 623 -16.00 -17.74 6.48
N ALA A 624 -14.75 -17.61 6.91
CA ALA A 624 -14.51 -16.91 8.19
C ALA A 624 -14.96 -15.44 8.09
N LEU A 625 -14.73 -14.80 6.99
CA LEU A 625 -15.13 -13.38 6.84
C LEU A 625 -16.66 -13.26 6.82
N TRP A 626 -17.35 -14.16 6.10
CA TRP A 626 -18.84 -14.11 6.08
C TRP A 626 -19.41 -14.36 7.47
N ALA A 627 -18.77 -15.27 8.15
CA ALA A 627 -19.32 -15.58 9.49
C ALA A 627 -19.25 -14.34 10.40
N GLU A 628 -18.17 -13.58 10.27
CA GLU A 628 -18.04 -12.40 11.16
C GLU A 628 -19.03 -11.30 10.77
N VAL A 629 -19.29 -11.10 9.51
CA VAL A 629 -20.17 -9.97 9.10
C VAL A 629 -21.64 -10.37 9.34
N LEU A 630 -21.92 -11.69 9.26
CA LEU A 630 -23.34 -12.11 9.46
C LEU A 630 -23.71 -12.01 10.94
N ARG A 631 -22.76 -11.94 11.82
CA ARG A 631 -23.07 -11.83 13.26
C ARG A 631 -23.39 -10.38 13.62
N SER A 632 -23.04 -9.57 12.68
CA SER A 632 -23.32 -8.14 12.98
C SER A 632 -24.66 -7.73 12.34
N ALA A 633 -25.61 -7.26 13.23
CA ALA A 633 -26.98 -6.93 12.76
C ALA A 633 -26.93 -5.82 11.69
N ALA A 634 -25.99 -4.84 11.85
CA ALA A 634 -25.95 -3.70 10.91
C ALA A 634 -25.37 -4.11 9.55
N HIS A 635 -24.66 -5.25 9.51
CA HIS A 635 -23.98 -5.56 8.23
C HIS A 635 -24.52 -6.87 7.64
N SER A 636 -25.47 -7.52 8.36
CA SER A 636 -25.97 -8.84 7.93
C SER A 636 -26.76 -8.73 6.62
N GLU A 637 -27.49 -7.64 6.46
CA GLU A 637 -28.29 -7.54 5.22
C GLU A 637 -27.39 -7.39 3.98
N PRO A 638 -26.44 -6.45 4.02
CA PRO A 638 -25.56 -6.34 2.84
C PRO A 638 -24.74 -7.62 2.63
N ALA A 639 -24.39 -8.30 3.66
CA ALA A 639 -23.62 -9.55 3.54
C ALA A 639 -24.46 -10.65 2.87
N VAL A 640 -25.71 -10.70 3.21
CA VAL A 640 -26.58 -11.73 2.61
C VAL A 640 -26.77 -11.41 1.12
N THR A 641 -26.92 -10.15 0.87
CA THR A 641 -27.03 -9.77 -0.55
C THR A 641 -25.76 -10.18 -1.32
N ALA A 642 -24.64 -9.90 -0.70
CA ALA A 642 -23.37 -10.26 -1.38
C ALA A 642 -23.26 -11.78 -1.54
N LEU A 643 -23.72 -12.53 -0.53
CA LEU A 643 -23.69 -14.01 -0.63
C LEU A 643 -24.60 -14.48 -1.77
N ARG A 644 -25.69 -13.85 -1.91
CA ARG A 644 -26.60 -14.23 -3.02
C ARG A 644 -25.96 -13.95 -4.38
N GLN A 645 -25.38 -12.79 -4.49
CA GLN A 645 -24.73 -12.44 -5.77
C GLN A 645 -23.57 -13.40 -6.08
N ALA A 646 -22.87 -13.79 -5.03
CA ALA A 646 -21.74 -14.72 -5.25
C ALA A 646 -22.25 -16.09 -5.72
N LEU A 647 -23.36 -16.53 -5.15
CA LEU A 647 -23.89 -17.85 -5.54
C LEU A 647 -24.47 -17.79 -6.96
N GLU A 648 -25.09 -16.67 -7.27
CA GLU A 648 -25.64 -16.55 -8.64
C GLU A 648 -24.51 -16.54 -9.68
N GLY A 649 -23.38 -15.99 -9.23
CA GLY A 649 -22.26 -15.88 -10.19
C GLY A 649 -21.52 -17.21 -10.37
N LEU A 650 -21.75 -18.34 -9.56
CA LEU A 650 -21.02 -19.62 -9.61
C LEU A 650 -21.54 -20.49 -10.77
N GLY A 651 -22.76 -20.10 -11.30
CA GLY A 651 -23.35 -20.94 -12.37
C GLY A 651 -24.14 -22.11 -11.77
N GLN A 652 -24.46 -23.19 -12.62
CA GLN A 652 -25.37 -24.26 -12.13
C GLN A 652 -24.72 -25.63 -12.33
N ASP A 653 -23.41 -25.72 -12.49
CA ASP A 653 -22.82 -27.05 -12.72
C ASP A 653 -22.38 -27.68 -11.39
N ASP A 654 -21.95 -29.01 -11.41
CA ASP A 654 -21.59 -29.78 -10.20
C ASP A 654 -20.45 -29.11 -9.44
N THR A 655 -19.55 -28.45 -10.12
CA THR A 655 -18.46 -27.70 -9.44
C THR A 655 -19.03 -26.54 -8.62
N ALA A 656 -20.09 -25.92 -9.14
CA ALA A 656 -20.75 -24.82 -8.41
C ALA A 656 -21.41 -25.34 -7.13
N ARG A 657 -21.99 -26.54 -7.25
CA ARG A 657 -22.61 -27.14 -6.05
C ARG A 657 -21.57 -27.49 -4.99
N GLN A 658 -20.45 -28.00 -5.41
CA GLN A 658 -19.39 -28.34 -4.45
C GLN A 658 -18.81 -27.08 -3.79
N ALA A 659 -18.67 -26.08 -4.65
CA ALA A 659 -18.13 -24.82 -4.07
C ALA A 659 -19.10 -24.24 -3.05
N ALA A 660 -20.41 -24.25 -3.38
CA ALA A 660 -21.43 -23.77 -2.43
C ALA A 660 -21.43 -24.60 -1.13
N HIS A 661 -21.30 -25.89 -1.34
CA HIS A 661 -21.23 -26.76 -0.15
C HIS A 661 -20.01 -26.42 0.73
N ARG A 662 -18.80 -26.30 0.17
CA ARG A 662 -17.59 -26.00 0.95
C ARG A 662 -17.72 -24.64 1.65
N LEU A 663 -18.29 -23.72 0.89
CA LEU A 663 -18.45 -22.38 1.51
C LEU A 663 -19.41 -22.45 2.70
N GLY A 664 -20.58 -23.16 2.51
CA GLY A 664 -21.52 -23.32 3.64
C GLY A 664 -20.84 -23.95 4.86
N ALA A 665 -20.01 -24.99 4.60
CA ALA A 665 -19.32 -25.65 5.74
C ALA A 665 -18.34 -24.69 6.42
N ALA A 666 -17.67 -23.92 5.60
CA ALA A 666 -16.67 -22.99 6.18
C ALA A 666 -17.37 -21.88 6.99
N VAL A 667 -18.53 -21.34 6.50
CA VAL A 667 -19.24 -20.29 7.25
C VAL A 667 -19.76 -20.86 8.57
N ARG A 668 -20.24 -22.05 8.56
CA ARG A 668 -20.79 -22.65 9.78
C ARG A 668 -19.68 -22.94 10.81
N SER A 669 -18.52 -23.31 10.27
CA SER A 669 -17.43 -23.60 11.23
C SER A 669 -17.05 -22.34 12.01
N GLY A 670 -17.40 -21.21 11.46
CA GLY A 670 -16.99 -19.96 12.13
C GLY A 670 -18.11 -19.41 13.02
N LEU A 671 -19.32 -20.13 13.09
CA LEU A 671 -20.44 -19.64 13.90
C LEU A 671 -20.62 -20.54 15.13
N SER A 672 -21.07 -19.99 16.29
CA SER A 672 -21.46 -20.84 17.44
C SER A 672 -22.71 -21.66 17.14
N ASP A 673 -22.91 -22.75 17.93
CA ASP A 673 -24.06 -23.66 17.68
C ASP A 673 -25.40 -22.89 17.75
N SER A 674 -25.47 -21.97 18.66
CA SER A 674 -26.71 -21.18 18.81
C SER A 674 -26.87 -20.17 17.67
N ASP A 675 -25.79 -19.59 17.11
CA ASP A 675 -25.80 -18.67 15.95
C ASP A 675 -26.07 -19.41 14.64
N ARG A 676 -25.69 -20.70 14.67
CA ARG A 676 -25.87 -21.48 13.43
C ARG A 676 -27.36 -21.75 13.18
N VAL A 677 -28.06 -22.02 14.24
CA VAL A 677 -29.48 -22.40 14.08
C VAL A 677 -30.30 -21.14 13.74
N LEU A 678 -29.94 -20.04 14.36
CA LEU A 678 -30.71 -18.79 14.17
C LEU A 678 -30.40 -18.16 12.81
N LEU A 679 -29.17 -18.28 12.34
CA LEU A 679 -28.74 -17.64 11.08
C LEU A 679 -29.11 -18.52 9.88
N THR A 680 -29.18 -19.90 10.09
CA THR A 680 -29.54 -20.83 8.99
C THR A 680 -31.04 -20.73 8.69
N GLN A 681 -31.84 -20.50 9.75
CA GLN A 681 -33.29 -20.38 9.52
C GLN A 681 -33.64 -19.01 8.93
N ASP A 682 -32.91 -17.97 9.31
CA ASP A 682 -33.13 -16.60 8.81
C ASP A 682 -32.47 -16.38 7.44
N LEU A 683 -31.33 -17.01 7.29
CA LEU A 683 -30.58 -16.88 6.01
C LEU A 683 -31.31 -17.60 4.87
N ALA A 684 -31.99 -18.75 5.19
CA ALA A 684 -32.74 -19.50 4.15
C ALA A 684 -33.96 -18.69 3.68
N GLU A 685 -34.58 -18.00 4.63
CA GLU A 685 -35.79 -17.22 4.30
C GLU A 685 -35.43 -15.96 3.49
N VAL A 686 -34.31 -15.36 3.84
CA VAL A 686 -33.90 -14.10 3.20
C VAL A 686 -33.32 -14.40 1.81
N LEU A 687 -32.65 -15.52 1.69
CA LEU A 687 -32.08 -15.85 0.36
C LEU A 687 -33.18 -16.31 -0.59
N ARG A 688 -34.40 -16.79 -0.02
CA ARG A 688 -35.53 -17.21 -0.88
C ARG A 688 -36.41 -16.01 -1.24
N ALA A 689 -36.44 -14.92 -0.37
CA ALA A 689 -37.34 -13.75 -0.52
C ALA A 689 -36.71 -12.71 -1.44
N GLY A 690 -35.62 -12.92 -2.20
CA GLY A 690 -34.94 -11.94 -3.07
C GLY A 690 -35.73 -11.65 -4.34
N PRO A 691 -35.51 -10.36 -5.17
CA PRO A 691 -36.31 -9.85 -6.29
C PRO A 691 -36.53 -10.92 -7.37
N ARG A 692 -37.71 -11.50 -7.61
CA ARG A 692 -38.58 -12.35 -8.44
C ARG A 692 -38.10 -12.39 -9.90
N GLN A 693 -36.70 -11.80 -10.28
CA GLN A 693 -36.50 -11.91 -11.75
C GLN A 693 -35.23 -12.71 -12.05
N ALA A 694 -34.76 -13.75 -11.02
CA ALA A 694 -33.84 -14.88 -11.36
C ALA A 694 -33.53 -15.66 -10.08
N GLY A 695 -34.50 -16.29 -9.47
CA GLY A 695 -34.41 -17.13 -8.26
C GLY A 695 -33.15 -17.99 -8.22
N LEU A 696 -32.27 -17.81 -7.16
CA LEU A 696 -31.14 -18.73 -6.87
C LEU A 696 -31.56 -20.19 -7.05
N PRO A 697 -30.75 -20.91 -7.86
CA PRO A 697 -31.10 -22.32 -8.04
C PRO A 697 -31.18 -23.08 -6.71
N HIS A 698 -32.36 -23.74 -6.43
CA HIS A 698 -32.63 -24.53 -5.21
C HIS A 698 -31.46 -25.48 -4.90
N ALA A 699 -30.77 -25.94 -5.87
CA ALA A 699 -29.66 -26.91 -5.66
C ALA A 699 -28.46 -26.23 -4.98
N LEU A 700 -28.19 -25.03 -5.28
CA LEU A 700 -27.05 -24.33 -4.65
C LEU A 700 -27.39 -23.91 -3.21
N LEU A 701 -28.65 -23.52 -3.08
CA LEU A 701 -29.08 -23.19 -1.72
C LEU A 701 -29.07 -24.43 -0.82
N SER A 702 -29.52 -25.54 -1.37
CA SER A 702 -29.49 -26.79 -0.58
C SER A 702 -28.05 -27.22 -0.26
N ALA A 703 -27.19 -27.01 -1.22
CA ALA A 703 -25.77 -27.39 -1.00
C ALA A 703 -25.13 -26.48 0.07
N LEU A 704 -25.50 -25.21 0.08
CA LEU A 704 -24.92 -24.27 1.06
C LEU A 704 -25.41 -24.60 2.48
N LEU A 705 -26.67 -25.14 2.56
CA LEU A 705 -27.26 -25.33 3.89
C LEU A 705 -27.10 -26.78 4.34
N ALA A 706 -26.50 -27.66 3.47
CA ALA A 706 -26.45 -29.09 3.81
C ALA A 706 -25.50 -29.32 4.99
N ASP A 707 -26.06 -30.10 6.04
CA ASP A 707 -25.29 -30.50 7.23
C ASP A 707 -24.35 -31.67 6.90
N GLN A 708 -23.03 -31.57 7.27
CA GLN A 708 -22.21 -32.80 7.13
C GLN A 708 -22.85 -33.97 7.88
N PRO A 709 -22.82 -35.33 7.39
CA PRO A 709 -22.77 -36.42 8.41
C PRO A 709 -21.40 -36.51 9.07
N THR A 710 -21.08 -35.83 10.13
CA THR A 710 -19.96 -35.98 11.09
C THR A 710 -19.75 -37.45 11.47
N ALA A 711 -19.09 -38.28 10.80
CA ALA A 711 -18.30 -39.37 11.44
C ALA A 711 -17.56 -38.86 12.68
N ALA A 712 -18.27 -38.91 13.89
CA ALA A 712 -18.10 -39.30 15.30
C ALA A 712 -16.63 -39.33 15.70
N THR A 713 -16.10 -38.27 16.24
CA THR A 713 -15.24 -38.48 17.43
C THR A 713 -15.59 -37.42 18.49
N ALA A 714 -16.59 -37.71 19.29
CA ALA A 714 -16.95 -37.21 20.63
C ALA A 714 -15.70 -36.80 21.43
N PRO A 715 -15.77 -35.63 22.21
CA PRO A 715 -15.57 -35.76 23.68
C PRO A 715 -16.59 -34.94 24.46
N GLY A 716 -17.41 -35.61 25.33
CA GLY A 716 -18.13 -35.61 26.62
C GLY A 716 -18.09 -34.24 27.30
N PRO A 717 -19.26 -33.75 27.92
CA PRO A 717 -19.65 -32.41 28.40
C PRO A 717 -19.13 -32.13 29.82
N ALA A 718 -18.20 -31.12 30.03
CA ALA A 718 -17.90 -30.57 31.38
C ALA A 718 -18.75 -29.32 31.62
N THR A 719 -19.83 -29.40 32.45
CA THR A 719 -20.48 -28.70 33.58
C THR A 719 -19.47 -27.87 34.38
N THR A 720 -19.70 -26.49 34.47
CA THR A 720 -20.11 -25.45 35.43
C THR A 720 -18.89 -24.71 35.95
N GLU A 721 -18.74 -23.40 35.59
CA GLU A 721 -18.69 -22.08 36.24
C GLU A 721 -17.93 -22.14 37.58
N ASP A 722 -16.71 -21.55 37.53
CA ASP A 722 -16.27 -20.78 38.72
C ASP A 722 -15.12 -19.84 38.32
N THR A 723 -15.44 -18.46 38.09
CA THR A 723 -15.00 -17.15 38.56
C THR A 723 -13.85 -17.28 39.58
N ALA A 724 -12.56 -17.20 39.03
CA ALA A 724 -11.53 -16.78 40.03
C ALA A 724 -10.52 -15.84 39.36
N THR A 725 -10.66 -14.47 39.48
CA THR A 725 -9.85 -13.35 40.02
C THR A 725 -8.38 -13.51 39.62
N ALA A 726 -7.95 -12.96 38.44
CA ALA A 726 -6.76 -12.28 37.88
C ALA A 726 -5.88 -11.69 38.98
N GLY A 727 -5.10 -12.55 39.72
CA GLY A 727 -3.87 -12.23 40.46
C GLY A 727 -2.70 -11.90 39.52
N SER A 728 -2.35 -10.59 39.25
CA SER A 728 -1.14 -9.74 39.23
C SER A 728 0.14 -10.54 39.40
N GLY A 729 0.91 -10.86 38.24
CA GLY A 729 2.29 -10.44 37.87
C GLY A 729 3.34 -11.04 38.82
N GLN A 730 3.53 -12.39 38.90
CA GLN A 730 4.92 -12.77 39.27
C GLN A 730 5.31 -14.05 38.52
N ASP A 731 6.18 -13.97 37.48
CA ASP A 731 7.31 -14.75 36.92
C ASP A 731 6.99 -16.25 36.92
N GLN A 732 5.90 -16.61 36.27
CA GLN A 732 5.61 -18.06 36.24
C GLN A 732 6.13 -18.68 34.94
N THR A 733 7.31 -19.36 35.00
CA THR A 733 8.01 -20.26 34.07
C THR A 733 7.01 -21.10 33.26
N TYR A 734 6.57 -20.64 32.04
CA TYR A 734 5.77 -21.34 31.01
C TYR A 734 6.58 -21.48 29.72
N PRO A 735 6.61 -22.74 29.27
CA PRO A 735 5.67 -23.88 29.27
C PRO A 735 6.15 -25.03 30.14
N VAL A 736 7.57 -25.02 30.61
CA VAL A 736 8.06 -26.08 31.51
C VAL A 736 8.18 -25.50 32.92
N VAL A 737 7.40 -26.12 33.79
CA VAL A 737 7.27 -25.57 35.15
C VAL A 737 8.44 -26.04 36.01
N GLU A 738 8.76 -27.32 35.77
CA GLU A 738 9.87 -27.86 36.59
C GLU A 738 10.56 -29.01 35.85
N GLU A 739 11.91 -29.01 35.93
CA GLU A 739 12.66 -30.16 35.39
C GLU A 739 13.58 -30.75 36.46
N ARG A 740 13.46 -32.09 36.57
CA ARG A 740 14.26 -32.74 37.62
C ARG A 740 15.03 -33.94 37.05
N ARG A 741 16.39 -33.97 37.43
CA ARG A 741 17.19 -35.13 36.99
C ARG A 741 16.99 -36.31 37.96
N LEU A 742 16.83 -37.49 37.33
CA LEU A 742 16.54 -38.65 38.19
C LEU A 742 17.78 -39.52 38.30
N ALA A 743 18.08 -40.03 39.54
CA ALA A 743 19.22 -40.95 39.73
C ALA A 743 18.88 -42.36 39.18
N PRO A 744 19.93 -43.08 38.66
CA PRO A 744 19.68 -44.43 38.15
C PRO A 744 19.10 -45.35 39.23
N VAL A 745 18.08 -46.22 38.90
CA VAL A 745 17.38 -47.09 39.88
C VAL A 745 18.36 -48.16 40.38
N ARG A 746 18.71 -48.17 41.77
CA ARG A 746 19.63 -49.12 42.44
C ARG A 746 19.05 -50.53 42.43
N ARG A 747 19.87 -51.58 41.86
CA ARG A 747 19.50 -53.01 41.77
C ARG A 747 19.44 -53.62 43.18
N ARG A 748 18.17 -53.92 43.66
CA ARG A 748 18.12 -54.67 44.94
C ARG A 748 18.42 -56.15 44.71
N TRP A 749 19.57 -56.79 45.20
CA TRP A 749 20.35 -58.04 45.17
C TRP A 749 19.46 -59.24 45.50
N TRP A 750 17.97 -59.16 45.39
CA TRP A 750 17.18 -60.41 45.41
C TRP A 750 16.35 -60.53 44.13
N ARG A 751 16.63 -61.40 43.10
CA ARG A 751 16.37 -61.94 41.75
C ARG A 751 14.88 -62.27 41.57
N PHE A 752 13.88 -61.68 42.48
CA PHE A 752 12.46 -61.91 42.16
C PHE A 752 11.68 -60.60 42.29
N PHE A 753 12.37 -59.26 42.36
CA PHE A 753 11.49 -58.06 42.48
C PHE A 753 11.76 -57.12 41.31
N ARG A 754 10.82 -56.91 40.33
CA ARG A 754 10.67 -55.96 39.21
C ARG A 754 11.18 -54.56 39.61
N ARG A 755 12.23 -53.96 38.84
CA ARG A 755 12.79 -52.60 38.96
C ARG A 755 11.65 -51.57 39.13
N ARG A 756 11.58 -51.06 40.45
CA ARG A 756 10.50 -50.07 40.68
C ARG A 756 11.09 -48.77 41.24
N ARG A 757 10.66 -47.64 40.69
CA ARG A 757 11.10 -46.31 41.16
C ARG A 757 10.06 -45.75 42.14
N ASP A 758 10.66 -45.16 43.23
CA ASP A 758 9.75 -44.52 44.21
C ASP A 758 9.11 -43.25 43.62
N THR A 759 7.79 -43.21 43.52
CA THR A 759 7.04 -42.09 42.91
C THR A 759 7.26 -40.79 43.69
N ALA A 760 7.77 -40.94 44.93
CA ALA A 760 8.11 -39.73 45.71
C ALA A 760 9.30 -38.98 45.09
N GLU A 761 10.01 -39.63 44.19
CA GLU A 761 11.20 -39.02 43.54
C GLU A 761 10.77 -38.19 42.31
N LEU A 762 9.47 -38.28 41.91
CA LEU A 762 8.99 -37.53 40.73
C LEU A 762 8.39 -36.20 41.18
N PRO A 763 8.67 -35.11 40.38
CA PRO A 763 8.06 -33.82 40.73
C PRO A 763 6.53 -33.90 40.79
N GLU A 764 6.04 -33.05 41.79
CA GLU A 764 4.58 -33.08 41.98
C GLU A 764 3.84 -32.60 40.72
N ARG A 765 2.76 -33.43 40.43
CA ARG A 765 1.94 -33.06 39.26
C ARG A 765 0.76 -32.17 39.70
N ARG A 766 0.82 -30.89 39.27
CA ARG A 766 -0.36 -30.01 39.53
C ARG A 766 -1.42 -30.19 38.43
N PRO A 767 -2.67 -29.95 38.78
CA PRO A 767 -3.70 -30.04 37.73
C PRO A 767 -3.34 -29.21 36.49
N GLY A 768 -3.55 -29.95 35.23
CA GLY A 768 -3.30 -29.22 33.98
C GLY A 768 -1.84 -29.32 33.52
N THR A 769 -0.99 -30.22 34.29
CA THR A 769 0.40 -30.45 33.87
C THR A 769 0.59 -31.93 33.54
N VAL A 770 1.65 -32.09 32.64
CA VAL A 770 1.92 -33.49 32.23
C VAL A 770 3.40 -33.77 32.46
N HIS A 771 3.69 -35.04 32.98
CA HIS A 771 5.11 -35.44 33.10
C HIS A 771 5.65 -35.91 31.74
N VAL A 772 6.74 -35.34 31.46
CA VAL A 772 7.45 -35.83 30.26
C VAL A 772 8.83 -36.37 30.66
N PHE A 773 9.04 -37.70 30.26
CA PHE A 773 10.28 -38.37 30.69
C PHE A 773 11.28 -38.45 29.53
N GLU A 774 12.52 -38.13 29.93
CA GLU A 774 13.60 -38.35 28.95
C GLU A 774 14.21 -39.75 29.10
N VAL A 775 14.03 -40.60 28.01
CA VAL A 775 14.56 -41.98 28.05
C VAL A 775 15.40 -42.23 26.80
N ASP A 776 16.68 -42.49 26.98
CA ASP A 776 17.60 -42.83 25.87
C ASP A 776 17.63 -41.72 24.83
N GLY A 777 17.51 -40.47 25.33
CA GLY A 777 17.64 -39.33 24.39
C GLY A 777 16.31 -38.97 23.74
N GLU A 778 15.18 -39.68 24.13
CA GLU A 778 13.85 -39.35 23.56
C GLU A 778 12.91 -38.94 24.70
N TYR A 779 11.95 -38.03 24.28
CA TYR A 779 11.00 -37.52 25.31
C TYR A 779 9.63 -38.20 25.13
N ALA A 780 9.20 -38.80 26.28
CA ALA A 780 7.94 -39.55 26.11
C ALA A 780 7.05 -39.31 27.35
N THR A 781 5.64 -39.33 27.02
CA THR A 781 4.69 -39.25 28.16
C THR A 781 4.21 -40.66 28.53
N CYS A 782 3.86 -40.83 29.75
CA CYS A 782 3.39 -42.15 30.22
C CYS A 782 1.90 -42.33 29.86
N GLY A 783 1.51 -43.07 28.69
CA GLY A 783 0.18 -43.45 28.14
C GLY A 783 -0.97 -42.69 28.79
N ASP A 784 -2.19 -42.49 27.99
CA ASP A 784 -3.32 -41.53 27.91
C ASP A 784 -4.29 -41.75 29.07
N ARG A 785 -3.75 -41.57 30.50
CA ARG A 785 -4.75 -41.11 31.48
C ARG A 785 -4.48 -41.73 32.85
N GLY A 786 -3.18 -42.19 33.08
CA GLY A 786 -3.02 -42.66 34.47
C GLY A 786 -1.67 -42.18 35.04
N HIS A 787 -1.63 -41.73 36.46
CA HIS A 787 -0.44 -41.40 37.28
C HIS A 787 0.72 -42.35 36.99
N PRO A 788 1.89 -41.70 36.57
CA PRO A 788 3.07 -42.54 36.31
C PRO A 788 3.35 -43.50 37.49
N ARG A 789 3.22 -44.83 37.22
CA ARG A 789 3.52 -45.81 38.28
C ARG A 789 5.00 -46.22 38.23
N GLY A 790 5.57 -46.38 39.40
CA GLY A 790 7.01 -46.65 39.60
C GLY A 790 7.50 -47.85 38.79
N HIS A 791 6.59 -48.64 38.18
CA HIS A 791 7.09 -49.85 37.45
C HIS A 791 6.99 -49.62 35.94
N HIS A 792 6.44 -48.46 35.51
CA HIS A 792 6.40 -48.20 34.06
C HIS A 792 7.81 -48.05 33.48
N ARG A 793 7.96 -48.74 32.35
CA ARG A 793 9.30 -48.79 31.75
C ARG A 793 9.85 -47.39 31.48
N VAL A 794 8.99 -46.42 31.12
CA VAL A 794 9.46 -45.06 30.77
C VAL A 794 9.90 -44.32 32.04
N VAL A 795 9.37 -44.69 33.22
CA VAL A 795 9.72 -44.02 34.50
C VAL A 795 11.01 -44.62 35.07
N VAL A 796 11.20 -45.94 34.89
CA VAL A 796 12.38 -46.62 35.47
C VAL A 796 13.63 -46.27 34.66
N ARG A 797 13.44 -46.05 33.39
CA ARG A 797 14.63 -45.86 32.55
C ARG A 797 14.91 -44.37 32.36
N ALA A 798 14.06 -43.54 32.86
CA ALA A 798 14.16 -42.11 32.56
C ALA A 798 15.35 -41.49 33.28
N VAL A 799 16.04 -40.61 32.61
CA VAL A 799 17.20 -39.93 33.22
C VAL A 799 16.76 -38.56 33.72
N SER A 800 15.63 -38.06 33.20
CA SER A 800 15.08 -36.80 33.74
C SER A 800 13.57 -36.74 33.47
N VAL A 801 12.86 -35.91 34.34
CA VAL A 801 11.40 -35.74 34.16
C VAL A 801 11.09 -34.24 34.17
N SER A 802 10.31 -33.80 33.07
CA SER A 802 9.87 -32.40 32.99
C SER A 802 8.35 -32.32 33.23
N VAL A 803 8.01 -31.30 34.07
CA VAL A 803 6.56 -31.06 34.25
C VAL A 803 6.13 -29.91 33.32
N VAL A 804 5.19 -30.29 32.37
CA VAL A 804 4.83 -29.31 31.32
C VAL A 804 3.38 -28.88 31.54
N ASP A 805 3.22 -27.55 31.57
CA ASP A 805 1.86 -27.02 31.73
C ASP A 805 1.11 -27.02 30.40
N VAL A 806 -0.08 -27.76 30.28
CA VAL A 806 -0.75 -27.91 28.96
C VAL A 806 -2.00 -27.04 28.94
N ARG A 807 -2.20 -26.19 30.02
CA ARG A 807 -3.37 -25.30 30.03
C ARG A 807 -3.10 -24.05 29.18
N GLU A 808 -4.19 -23.58 28.74
CA GLU A 808 -4.06 -22.35 27.96
C GLU A 808 -3.65 -21.18 28.87
N ARG A 809 -2.52 -20.44 28.41
CA ARG A 809 -2.03 -19.30 29.22
C ARG A 809 -1.80 -18.09 28.31
N THR A 810 -1.88 -16.94 29.04
CA THR A 810 -1.54 -15.71 28.27
C THR A 810 -0.11 -15.27 28.61
N VAL A 811 0.57 -14.99 27.52
CA VAL A 811 1.98 -14.58 27.70
C VAL A 811 2.13 -13.18 27.08
N VAL A 812 2.81 -12.31 27.92
CA VAL A 812 2.95 -10.91 27.43
C VAL A 812 4.36 -10.71 26.88
N ALA A 813 4.34 -10.22 25.59
CA ALA A 813 5.63 -9.86 24.97
C ALA A 813 5.75 -8.33 24.91
N ARG A 814 6.90 -7.88 25.52
CA ARG A 814 7.05 -6.40 25.60
C ARG A 814 8.16 -5.92 24.66
N LEU A 815 7.74 -4.90 23.87
CA LEU A 815 8.71 -4.33 22.92
C LEU A 815 8.80 -2.81 23.15
N THR A 816 10.10 -2.37 23.26
CA THR A 816 10.28 -0.92 23.46
C THR A 816 10.54 -0.23 22.10
N VAL A 817 9.72 0.88 21.88
CA VAL A 817 9.87 1.60 20.61
C VAL A 817 10.27 3.06 20.92
N PRO A 818 11.19 3.64 20.04
CA PRO A 818 11.69 4.99 20.31
C PRO A 818 10.61 6.06 20.04
N SER A 819 10.67 7.15 20.89
CA SER A 819 9.81 8.34 20.61
C SER A 819 10.66 9.48 20.06
N ALA A 820 9.98 10.68 19.62
CA ALA A 820 10.72 11.84 19.06
C ALA A 820 11.72 12.37 20.09
N ASN A 821 11.45 12.03 21.33
CA ASN A 821 12.39 12.39 22.40
C ASN A 821 13.24 11.18 22.82
N ALA A 822 14.55 11.36 22.64
CA ALA A 822 15.48 10.23 22.90
C ALA A 822 15.43 9.82 24.38
N ALA A 823 14.81 10.74 25.24
CA ALA A 823 14.80 10.43 26.69
C ALA A 823 13.51 9.70 27.08
N ALA A 824 12.61 9.51 26.12
CA ALA A 824 11.34 8.82 26.42
C ALA A 824 11.00 7.82 25.32
N ALA A 825 10.39 6.55 25.73
CA ALA A 825 10.09 5.51 24.71
C ALA A 825 8.69 4.96 24.95
N PHE A 826 8.13 4.55 23.89
CA PHE A 826 6.86 3.81 24.04
C PHE A 826 7.13 2.33 24.35
N GLN A 827 6.29 1.74 25.20
CA GLN A 827 6.34 0.28 25.41
C GLN A 827 5.11 -0.41 24.80
N ILE A 828 5.51 -1.25 23.87
CA ILE A 828 4.37 -2.01 23.27
C ILE A 828 4.25 -3.36 23.97
N GLU A 829 3.03 -3.61 24.47
CA GLU A 829 2.75 -4.94 25.08
C GLU A 829 1.81 -5.76 24.20
N ALA A 830 2.44 -6.89 23.64
CA ALA A 830 1.58 -7.81 22.87
C ALA A 830 1.25 -9.06 23.71
N VAL A 831 -0.09 -9.29 23.89
CA VAL A 831 -0.52 -10.43 24.72
C VAL A 831 -0.89 -11.62 23.82
N PHE A 832 -0.20 -12.81 24.13
CA PHE A 832 -0.41 -14.01 23.29
C PHE A 832 -1.13 -15.08 24.12
N ARG A 833 -2.08 -15.68 23.41
CA ARG A 833 -2.66 -16.92 23.99
C ARG A 833 -1.87 -18.15 23.53
N CYS A 834 -1.42 -18.91 24.58
CA CYS A 834 -0.51 -20.02 24.22
C CYS A 834 -0.98 -21.31 24.90
N GLN A 835 -0.99 -22.43 24.06
CA GLN A 835 -1.33 -23.74 24.65
C GLN A 835 -0.38 -24.81 24.12
N VAL A 836 -0.01 -25.71 25.11
CA VAL A 836 0.90 -26.81 24.70
C VAL A 836 0.05 -27.96 24.15
N THR A 837 0.25 -28.32 22.84
CA THR A 837 -0.54 -29.42 22.22
C THR A 837 0.28 -30.71 22.17
N ALA A 838 1.64 -30.51 22.21
CA ALA A 838 2.50 -31.72 22.24
C ALA A 838 3.60 -31.53 23.29
N PRO A 839 3.42 -31.99 24.53
CA PRO A 839 4.32 -31.75 25.66
C PRO A 839 5.68 -32.41 25.47
N GLU A 840 5.81 -33.49 24.73
CA GLU A 840 7.13 -34.15 24.52
C GLU A 840 8.04 -33.29 23.65
N GLU A 841 7.45 -32.64 22.68
CA GLU A 841 8.26 -31.77 21.79
C GLU A 841 8.74 -30.52 22.55
N VAL A 842 7.80 -29.95 23.45
CA VAL A 842 8.16 -28.72 24.20
C VAL A 842 9.28 -29.04 25.19
N ALA A 843 9.17 -30.24 25.82
CA ALA A 843 10.25 -30.64 26.76
C ALA A 843 11.57 -30.89 26.04
N GLY A 844 11.50 -31.37 24.80
CA GLY A 844 12.73 -31.65 24.00
C GLY A 844 13.46 -30.36 23.63
N THR A 845 12.68 -29.24 23.58
CA THR A 845 13.30 -27.97 23.14
C THR A 845 13.93 -27.23 24.33
N GLY A 846 13.60 -27.71 25.56
CA GLY A 846 14.13 -27.08 26.79
C GLY A 846 13.54 -25.67 26.99
N LEU A 847 12.38 -25.35 26.46
CA LEU A 847 11.79 -24.00 26.51
C LEU A 847 11.13 -23.78 27.89
N THR A 848 11.74 -22.81 28.69
CA THR A 848 11.23 -22.62 30.07
C THR A 848 10.47 -21.29 30.16
N ASP A 849 10.86 -20.33 29.12
CA ASP A 849 10.15 -19.03 29.11
C ASP A 849 9.81 -18.63 27.66
N LEU A 850 8.51 -18.45 27.52
CA LEU A 850 8.03 -18.24 26.13
C LEU A 850 8.06 -16.75 25.78
N ALA A 851 8.05 -15.85 26.78
CA ALA A 851 7.91 -14.40 26.54
C ALA A 851 9.09 -13.85 25.71
N PRO A 852 10.33 -14.21 25.93
CA PRO A 852 11.44 -13.66 25.13
C PRO A 852 11.37 -14.14 23.67
N LEU A 853 10.90 -15.32 23.51
CA LEU A 853 10.77 -15.82 22.12
C LEU A 853 9.71 -15.03 21.36
N LEU A 854 8.64 -14.76 22.02
CA LEU A 854 7.57 -14.01 21.34
C LEU A 854 7.98 -12.54 21.16
N THR A 855 8.66 -12.02 22.23
CA THR A 855 9.20 -10.66 22.04
C THR A 855 10.18 -10.61 20.86
N ASP A 856 11.00 -11.62 20.78
CA ASP A 856 11.96 -11.69 19.65
C ASP A 856 11.22 -11.83 18.31
N HIS A 857 10.15 -12.55 18.36
CA HIS A 857 9.36 -12.71 17.12
C HIS A 857 8.79 -11.34 16.68
N LEU A 858 8.16 -10.59 17.66
CA LEU A 858 7.58 -9.28 17.29
C LEU A 858 8.69 -8.32 16.86
N ALA A 859 9.76 -8.44 17.53
CA ALA A 859 10.89 -7.55 17.16
C ALA A 859 11.38 -7.84 15.74
N GLN A 860 10.97 -8.98 15.14
CA GLN A 860 11.40 -9.32 13.78
C GLN A 860 10.64 -8.49 12.73
N ASP A 861 9.52 -7.74 13.19
CA ASP A 861 8.75 -6.86 12.31
C ASP A 861 9.45 -5.49 12.19
N THR A 862 9.81 -5.09 10.92
CA THR A 862 10.78 -4.00 10.63
C THR A 862 10.12 -2.64 10.86
N LEU A 863 8.83 -2.59 10.93
CA LEU A 863 8.16 -1.28 11.08
C LEU A 863 7.80 -1.02 12.54
N LEU A 864 7.79 -2.16 13.37
CA LEU A 864 7.23 -2.02 14.72
C LEU A 864 8.19 -1.28 15.65
N PRO A 865 9.50 -1.45 15.55
CA PRO A 865 10.43 -0.76 16.47
C PRO A 865 10.58 0.72 16.11
N ASN A 866 9.98 1.16 14.89
CA ASN A 866 10.19 2.57 14.50
C ASN A 866 8.84 3.31 14.42
N LEU A 867 7.96 2.66 14.83
CA LEU A 867 6.60 3.21 14.66
C LEU A 867 6.42 4.49 15.48
N GLY A 868 7.35 4.70 16.42
CA GLY A 868 7.15 5.85 17.33
C GLY A 868 8.10 6.99 16.96
N THR A 869 8.94 6.75 15.83
CA THR A 869 9.98 7.74 15.50
C THR A 869 9.31 8.99 14.90
N GLY A 870 9.50 10.17 15.62
CA GLY A 870 8.93 11.44 15.10
C GLY A 870 7.65 11.83 15.86
N LEU A 871 7.24 10.86 16.76
CA LEU A 871 6.03 11.19 17.55
C LEU A 871 6.43 11.48 19.00
N PRO A 872 5.94 12.68 19.49
CA PRO A 872 6.17 12.89 20.93
C PRO A 872 5.36 11.90 21.77
N VAL A 873 5.88 11.58 23.01
CA VAL A 873 5.24 10.54 23.87
C VAL A 873 3.78 10.95 24.16
N SER A 874 3.51 12.33 24.00
CA SER A 874 2.12 12.79 24.23
C SER A 874 1.18 12.35 23.10
N ALA A 875 1.79 11.86 21.99
CA ALA A 875 0.94 11.42 20.87
C ALA A 875 0.73 9.90 20.89
N VAL A 876 0.68 9.28 22.06
CA VAL A 876 0.55 7.82 22.21
C VAL A 876 -0.73 7.34 21.53
N ASN A 877 -1.72 8.23 21.46
CA ASN A 877 -3.00 7.81 20.84
C ASN A 877 -2.87 7.72 19.32
N GLN A 878 -1.83 8.31 18.77
CA GLN A 878 -1.57 8.16 17.32
C GLN A 878 -0.76 6.89 17.03
N LEU A 879 0.10 6.46 18.03
CA LEU A 879 0.99 5.30 17.82
C LEU A 879 0.24 3.99 18.07
N TRP A 880 -0.72 4.04 18.98
CA TRP A 880 -1.38 2.78 19.36
C TRP A 880 -2.03 2.12 18.15
N PRO A 881 -2.87 2.84 17.34
CA PRO A 881 -3.53 2.14 16.22
C PRO A 881 -2.53 1.66 15.17
N ARG A 882 -1.39 2.30 15.04
CA ARG A 882 -0.32 1.89 14.09
C ARG A 882 0.40 0.64 14.57
N ALA A 883 0.71 0.67 15.86
CA ALA A 883 1.46 -0.49 16.41
C ALA A 883 0.56 -1.73 16.45
N ASP A 884 -0.69 -1.49 16.81
CA ASP A 884 -1.65 -2.61 16.85
C ASP A 884 -1.85 -3.20 15.45
N ALA A 885 -2.14 -2.42 14.43
CA ALA A 885 -2.36 -2.91 13.04
C ALA A 885 -1.12 -3.62 12.50
N ARG A 886 -0.08 -3.16 12.81
CA ARG A 886 1.15 -3.74 12.24
C ARG A 886 1.47 -5.09 12.91
N ILE A 887 1.52 -5.11 14.29
CA ILE A 887 1.87 -6.38 15.00
C ILE A 887 0.87 -7.47 14.60
N ARG A 888 -0.25 -7.05 14.36
CA ARG A 888 -1.24 -8.08 13.93
C ARG A 888 -0.96 -8.53 12.51
N ALA A 889 -0.76 -7.54 11.63
CA ALA A 889 -0.41 -7.92 10.25
C ALA A 889 0.82 -8.83 10.21
N TYR A 890 1.70 -8.44 11.08
CA TYR A 890 2.96 -9.22 11.06
C TYR A 890 2.70 -10.65 11.55
N CYS A 891 1.92 -10.81 12.55
CA CYS A 891 1.72 -12.15 13.13
C CYS A 891 0.83 -13.00 12.21
N VAL A 892 0.16 -12.33 11.28
CA VAL A 892 -0.62 -13.12 10.28
C VAL A 892 0.33 -13.59 9.17
N VAL A 893 1.23 -12.61 8.73
CA VAL A 893 2.18 -12.92 7.64
C VAL A 893 3.20 -13.96 8.15
N ASP A 894 3.51 -13.82 9.42
CA ASP A 894 4.55 -14.71 9.96
C ASP A 894 4.19 -15.08 11.41
N PRO A 895 3.19 -16.07 11.44
CA PRO A 895 2.72 -16.44 12.79
C PRO A 895 3.87 -16.99 13.66
N PRO A 896 3.85 -16.61 15.00
CA PRO A 896 4.91 -17.18 15.86
C PRO A 896 4.79 -18.71 15.97
N SER A 897 5.90 -19.37 15.48
CA SER A 897 5.83 -20.85 15.51
C SER A 897 6.76 -21.38 16.61
N VAL A 898 6.05 -22.14 17.59
CA VAL A 898 6.81 -22.85 18.64
C VAL A 898 6.43 -24.34 18.61
N PRO A 899 7.44 -25.21 18.30
CA PRO A 899 7.14 -26.64 18.18
C PRO A 899 6.36 -27.16 19.40
N GLY A 900 5.16 -27.83 19.10
CA GLY A 900 4.37 -28.51 20.15
C GLY A 900 3.44 -27.54 20.89
N MET A 901 3.31 -26.21 20.25
CA MET A 901 2.45 -25.22 20.94
C MET A 901 1.59 -24.49 19.91
N THR A 902 0.41 -24.14 20.39
CA THR A 902 -0.38 -23.18 19.59
C THR A 902 -0.26 -21.77 20.21
N VAL A 903 0.21 -20.81 19.36
CA VAL A 903 0.40 -19.42 19.85
C VAL A 903 -0.44 -18.48 18.96
N ALA A 904 -1.27 -17.72 19.69
CA ALA A 904 -2.11 -16.80 18.90
C ALA A 904 -2.13 -15.42 19.59
N LEU A 905 -1.95 -14.36 18.75
CA LEU A 905 -1.94 -12.99 19.30
C LEU A 905 -3.35 -12.60 19.77
N GLN A 906 -3.47 -12.12 21.00
CA GLN A 906 -4.80 -11.81 21.58
C GLN A 906 -5.01 -10.30 21.57
N ARG A 907 -4.05 -9.57 22.06
CA ARG A 907 -4.25 -8.11 22.08
C ARG A 907 -2.89 -7.40 22.09
N VAL A 908 -2.93 -5.98 21.72
CA VAL A 908 -1.69 -5.18 21.74
C VAL A 908 -1.98 -3.87 22.50
N ASP A 909 -1.09 -3.59 23.46
CA ASP A 909 -1.19 -2.32 24.18
C ASP A 909 0.10 -1.50 24.04
N VAL A 910 -0.15 -0.08 24.01
CA VAL A 910 1.05 0.78 23.97
C VAL A 910 1.06 1.65 25.23
N LEU A 911 2.20 1.47 25.90
CA LEU A 911 2.33 2.22 27.16
C LEU A 911 3.51 3.19 27.03
N VAL A 912 3.41 4.33 27.89
CA VAL A 912 4.58 5.26 27.94
C VAL A 912 5.49 4.83 29.09
N ALA A 913 6.73 4.52 28.62
CA ALA A 913 7.69 4.00 29.64
C ALA A 913 8.03 5.10 30.65
N ARG A 914 7.47 5.07 31.98
CA ARG A 914 7.93 6.02 33.01
C ARG A 914 9.37 5.69 33.44
N GLU A 915 10.35 6.68 33.17
CA GLU A 915 11.76 6.68 33.61
C GLU A 915 11.95 5.92 34.92
N SER A 916 12.31 4.61 34.90
CA SER A 916 12.95 3.99 36.09
C SER A 916 14.38 4.50 36.28
N ARG A 917 14.62 5.69 36.94
CA ARG A 917 15.85 6.04 37.69
C ARG A 917 16.38 4.85 38.48
N GLY A 918 17.41 4.16 37.91
CA GLY A 918 18.39 3.57 38.87
C GLY A 918 19.62 3.05 38.13
N ALA A 919 20.85 3.79 38.18
CA ALA A 919 22.07 3.50 38.98
C ALA A 919 23.32 3.85 38.15
N ALA A 920 23.71 5.18 38.16
CA ALA A 920 25.15 5.40 38.49
C ALA A 920 25.33 6.85 38.96
N GLN A 921 25.20 7.15 40.34
CA GLN A 921 25.86 7.95 41.40
C GLN A 921 27.32 8.26 41.06
N GLY A 922 27.69 9.63 40.78
CA GLY A 922 28.54 10.41 41.74
C GLY A 922 28.69 11.85 41.24
N ARG A 923 27.80 12.78 41.66
CA ARG A 923 28.32 14.01 42.30
C ARG A 923 27.17 15.01 42.49
N ALA A 924 26.71 15.15 43.73
CA ALA A 924 26.33 16.04 44.85
C ALA A 924 25.82 17.38 44.34
N TRP A 925 24.49 17.44 44.06
CA TRP A 925 23.94 18.81 44.22
C TRP A 925 22.69 18.75 45.12
N GLN A 926 22.83 19.14 46.40
CA GLN A 926 21.88 19.49 47.46
C GLN A 926 20.81 20.49 46.95
N PRO A 927 19.43 20.24 47.16
CA PRO A 927 18.38 21.27 47.02
C PRO A 927 17.90 21.75 48.40
N GLY A 928 18.02 23.07 48.70
CA GLY A 928 17.17 23.73 49.72
C GLY A 928 15.86 24.25 49.11
N PRO A 929 14.72 24.27 50.06
CA PRO A 929 13.38 23.82 50.45
C PRO A 929 12.30 24.85 50.07
N ALA A 930 11.20 24.34 49.51
CA ALA A 930 9.75 24.13 49.73
C ALA A 930 9.08 25.44 50.21
N ALA A 931 8.03 25.86 49.46
CA ALA A 931 6.75 26.09 50.19
C ALA A 931 5.59 26.09 49.19
N PHE A 932 4.87 24.97 49.12
CA PHE A 932 3.47 24.51 49.25
C PHE A 932 2.57 25.59 49.88
N GLY A 933 1.48 25.93 49.23
CA GLY A 933 0.17 25.81 49.93
C GLY A 933 -0.99 25.96 48.95
N HIS A 934 -1.78 24.79 48.83
CA HIS A 934 -2.98 24.10 49.36
C HIS A 934 -4.26 24.77 48.83
N ASP A 935 -5.03 23.91 48.11
CA ASP A 935 -6.16 23.02 48.49
C ASP A 935 -7.46 23.55 47.88
N GLY A 936 -8.11 22.76 47.02
CA GLY A 936 -9.09 21.65 46.96
C GLY A 936 -10.44 22.07 47.54
N ASP A 937 -11.54 21.94 46.74
CA ASP A 937 -12.59 20.90 46.85
C ASP A 937 -13.95 21.51 46.49
N GLU A 938 -14.67 20.92 45.49
CA GLU A 938 -15.94 20.21 45.74
C GLU A 938 -16.78 20.22 44.46
N LEU A 939 -17.04 18.99 43.81
CA LEU A 939 -18.11 17.97 43.69
C LEU A 939 -19.15 18.41 42.66
N VAL A 940 -19.41 17.61 41.58
CA VAL A 940 -20.40 16.65 41.05
C VAL A 940 -21.79 17.30 41.03
N ASP A 941 -22.41 17.61 39.85
CA ASP A 941 -23.80 17.29 39.46
C ASP A 941 -24.27 18.27 38.39
N LEU A 942 -24.42 17.83 37.12
CA LEU A 942 -25.82 17.88 36.62
C LEU A 942 -25.82 18.48 35.21
N PHE A 943 -25.64 17.62 34.10
CA PHE A 943 -26.51 17.55 32.91
C PHE A 943 -27.73 18.45 33.07
N GLY A 944 -27.87 19.50 32.19
CA GLY A 944 -29.00 19.69 31.25
C GLY A 944 -29.61 21.08 31.42
N ARG A 945 -29.49 21.91 30.43
CA ARG A 945 -30.62 22.47 29.65
C ARG A 945 -30.67 24.00 29.83
N THR A 946 -30.53 24.74 28.73
CA THR A 946 -31.45 25.58 27.96
C THR A 946 -30.93 27.01 27.90
N SER A 947 -30.70 27.52 26.68
CA SER A 947 -31.41 28.47 25.79
C SER A 947 -31.48 29.86 26.45
N ASP A 948 -30.94 30.85 25.75
CA ASP A 948 -31.45 32.05 25.04
C ASP A 948 -31.10 33.31 25.84
N ALA A 949 -30.39 34.25 25.11
CA ALA A 949 -30.75 35.56 24.54
C ALA A 949 -30.20 36.69 25.42
N VAL A 950 -29.42 37.59 24.73
CA VAL A 950 -29.60 38.96 24.20
C VAL A 950 -28.93 39.95 25.16
N SER A 951 -27.97 40.76 24.58
CA SER A 951 -27.91 42.16 24.08
C SER A 951 -27.10 43.02 25.05
N THR A 952 -26.08 43.75 24.46
CA THR A 952 -25.86 45.11 23.92
C THR A 952 -25.13 45.96 24.97
N THR A 953 -23.99 46.64 24.52
CA THR A 953 -23.71 48.02 24.09
C THR A 953 -22.41 48.50 24.74
N SER A 954 -21.44 48.93 23.90
CA SER A 954 -20.67 50.07 23.36
C SER A 954 -20.71 51.27 24.31
N THR A 955 -19.51 51.90 24.63
CA THR A 955 -18.97 53.21 24.23
C THR A 955 -18.40 53.91 25.47
N THR A 956 -17.13 54.37 25.38
CA THR A 956 -16.66 55.76 25.15
C THR A 956 -15.48 56.06 26.08
N ARG A 957 -14.28 56.33 25.50
CA ARG A 957 -13.20 57.33 25.60
C ARG A 957 -13.63 58.56 26.40
N PRO A 958 -12.52 59.37 26.82
CA PRO A 958 -11.63 60.38 26.21
C PRO A 958 -10.54 60.85 27.17
N VAL A 959 -9.32 61.27 26.60
CA VAL A 959 -8.72 62.60 26.31
C VAL A 959 -7.56 62.83 27.27
N ALA A 960 -6.30 62.87 26.80
CA ALA A 960 -4.99 63.53 26.94
C ALA A 960 -5.12 64.92 27.58
N PRO A 961 -3.85 65.62 27.96
CA PRO A 961 -2.46 65.81 27.52
C PRO A 961 -1.61 66.51 28.58
N ALA A 962 -0.28 66.26 28.47
CA ALA A 962 0.69 67.37 28.62
C ALA A 962 2.11 66.82 28.54
N GLY A 963 2.85 67.12 27.45
CA GLY A 963 4.25 67.48 27.12
C GLY A 963 4.81 68.55 28.07
N PRO A 964 6.23 68.98 27.85
CA PRO A 964 7.23 69.03 26.77
C PRO A 964 8.66 69.18 27.30
N ALA A 965 9.68 68.71 26.45
CA ALA A 965 10.70 69.58 25.81
C ALA A 965 12.02 68.81 25.71
N GLY A 966 12.59 68.70 24.40
CA GLY A 966 13.63 69.50 23.71
C GLY A 966 14.55 68.58 22.91
N ALA A 967 14.57 68.73 21.51
CA ALA A 967 15.24 69.46 20.41
C ALA A 967 16.49 68.70 19.94
N GLU A 968 16.53 68.13 18.71
CA GLU A 968 16.95 67.98 17.31
C GLU A 968 18.46 68.08 17.15
N PRO A 969 19.13 67.81 15.79
CA PRO A 969 19.19 66.95 14.60
C PRO A 969 20.52 67.13 13.84
N HIS A 970 20.86 66.08 12.96
CA HIS A 970 21.26 66.18 11.54
C HIS A 970 21.79 64.83 11.06
N GLN A 971 21.27 64.23 9.94
CA GLN A 971 21.27 64.00 8.48
C GLN A 971 22.57 63.34 8.03
N HIS A 972 22.56 62.25 7.17
CA HIS A 972 22.67 61.82 5.77
C HIS A 972 23.89 60.91 5.60
N GLN A 973 23.73 59.64 5.04
CA GLN A 973 24.21 59.21 3.71
C GLN A 973 24.48 57.71 3.73
N GLN A 974 23.81 56.88 2.89
CA GLN A 974 23.85 56.08 1.65
C GLN A 974 25.06 55.14 1.65
N ARG A 975 24.86 53.78 1.51
CA ARG A 975 25.41 52.95 0.41
C ARG A 975 25.30 51.47 0.80
N ALA A 976 24.52 50.65 0.02
CA ALA A 976 24.45 49.50 -0.91
C ALA A 976 25.74 48.68 -0.85
N HIS A 977 25.69 47.35 -0.36
CA HIS A 977 26.54 46.26 -0.92
C HIS A 977 25.88 44.90 -0.63
N GLY A 978 25.28 44.21 -1.68
CA GLY A 978 25.35 42.94 -2.43
C GLY A 978 26.26 41.90 -1.76
N PRO A 979 25.82 40.56 -1.76
CA PRO A 979 26.54 39.45 -1.12
C PRO A 979 27.41 38.68 -2.14
N ARG A 980 28.77 38.64 -1.86
CA ARG A 980 30.05 37.96 -2.15
C ARG A 980 29.95 36.45 -1.85
N VAL A 981 29.90 35.56 -2.88
CA VAL A 981 30.41 34.31 -3.49
C VAL A 981 31.82 34.01 -2.97
N PHE A 982 31.96 33.06 -2.00
CA PHE A 982 33.25 32.45 -1.64
C PHE A 982 33.34 31.04 -2.24
N ASP A 983 34.19 30.91 -3.31
CA ASP A 983 35.25 30.10 -3.94
C ASP A 983 36.01 29.25 -2.91
N GLU A 984 35.73 27.95 -2.90
CA GLU A 984 36.32 26.60 -2.76
C GLU A 984 37.61 26.46 -3.56
N ASP A 985 38.74 26.77 -2.90
CA ASP A 985 40.01 26.05 -3.18
C ASP A 985 41.07 26.52 -2.18
N GLU A 986 41.23 25.80 -1.08
CA GLU A 986 42.64 25.62 -0.66
C GLU A 986 42.68 24.89 0.69
N LEU A 987 42.87 23.52 0.73
CA LEU A 987 43.92 22.62 1.27
C LEU A 987 43.98 22.74 2.80
N ASN A 988 43.45 21.67 3.44
CA ASN A 988 43.89 20.75 4.49
C ASN A 988 42.66 20.04 5.09
#